data_AF-A0AAE4QMH7-F1
#
_entry.id   AF-A0AAE4QMH7-F1
#
_cell.length_a   1.000
_cell.length_b   1.000
_cell.length_c   1.000
_cell.angle_alpha   90.00
_cell.angle_beta   90.00
_cell.angle_gamma   90.00
#
_symmetry.space_group_name_H-M   'P 1'
#
loop_
_entity.id
_entity.type
_entity.pdbx_description
1 polymer ?
#
loop_
_entity_poly.entity_id
_entity_poly.type
_entity_poly.pdbx_seq_one_letter_code
_entity_poly.pdbx_strand_id
1 'polypeptide(L)'
;MKTIVASKRKIARIFCSTVFLLTFPSCIARPSGEALLDTYIFSNFFSISLTPLVLNVKVSGMSGGLLVLEDQNSKTLNISSNGDFSFSDPIQRYSSYTVSILNQPTSSPEKICSLTNPTGILTPFFSYVEVVCATKTYPISVNVFGIASAAGQLQIRSGNTDVLNLSSDGTYSFAAQIPDQSGYSLQILGSPENHTCQFETPATASGTMISPGIAVNVNCLSVIVATPADQTVLKPTDDINLTFSKEVAGCTLDGTNVPAGNLKSSHPASNLGFTAIDKVRVSSGGTWTAGLNQYVRITGCFDPNTGKQFNNGNPLVFAYTVANEVKYVTTTGAPAGTCDYTTPCSSIRYAINQCAAIPCFVLVAGGTYTVSDNATQRIEMRDGVNLLGAFSADFSQRNSNTFKTTVQDLSPPGNCGATEPTTCAPIYAGTPLTTLTADLLINQITVRPNPNNAWATGILFNNLNTTGAFQAVVAGNGFEGTPSPAPYAAGTVRSGIAAYNSGPNLTIAYNYVLAGSGNSVSAGILTDTSQGAIYSNWVNGNSHVGTGAADHSTGILIRNLSGAQTMAVSNNVVNSYQQIGSSGVTAYRTSGIFTVNSPSTNLFLLHNTVFGGVGTTDSFGIQQIGSASAAKIANNQIFTNTGATGNKVCLNFTPAPSGNLEVKGNNLFDCNVLAKTPLFNSTLCAGNPGPLRNTLCLLDLAPVNFQNFSHSVVFAAPTNPFTFYFLGPNSDCRSVFGGVDPAYPAINVLYQNDLSGALRTPNVAPAPVPAGSFGYSIGAFEYNGGCP
;
A
#
# COMPACT_ATOMS: atom_id res chain seq x y z
N MET A 1 -52.00 -84.74 -50.46
CA MET A 1 -50.83 -85.53 -50.92
C MET A 1 -51.04 -85.86 -52.40
N LYS A 2 -50.04 -85.63 -53.28
CA LYS A 2 -49.88 -86.16 -54.67
C LYS A 2 -50.81 -85.72 -55.85
N THR A 3 -50.16 -85.64 -57.05
CA THR A 3 -50.53 -86.08 -58.44
C THR A 3 -51.33 -85.25 -59.51
N ILE A 4 -50.66 -85.00 -60.68
CA ILE A 4 -50.99 -85.40 -62.10
C ILE A 4 -51.54 -84.43 -63.22
N VAL A 5 -50.79 -84.37 -64.37
CA VAL A 5 -51.13 -84.11 -65.82
C VAL A 5 -51.51 -82.68 -66.38
N ALA A 6 -51.24 -82.45 -67.69
CA ALA A 6 -51.51 -81.21 -68.48
C ALA A 6 -51.53 -81.41 -70.04
N SER A 7 -52.00 -80.42 -70.85
CA SER A 7 -52.00 -80.38 -72.34
C SER A 7 -51.62 -78.99 -72.95
N LYS A 8 -51.67 -78.78 -74.29
CA LYS A 8 -50.91 -77.77 -75.10
C LYS A 8 -51.84 -77.01 -76.11
N ARG A 9 -51.52 -75.99 -76.95
CA ARG A 9 -50.26 -75.34 -77.46
C ARG A 9 -50.56 -73.98 -78.21
N LYS A 10 -49.63 -73.00 -78.24
CA LYS A 10 -49.56 -71.74 -79.09
C LYS A 10 -50.64 -70.63 -78.84
N ILE A 11 -50.39 -69.31 -78.94
CA ILE A 11 -49.17 -68.45 -79.12
C ILE A 11 -49.22 -67.28 -78.08
N ALA A 12 -48.16 -66.47 -77.96
CA ALA A 12 -47.75 -65.79 -76.71
C ALA A 12 -47.23 -64.34 -76.94
N ARG A 13 -47.10 -63.45 -75.94
CA ARG A 13 -47.27 -63.61 -74.47
C ARG A 13 -47.59 -62.26 -73.78
N ILE A 14 -48.36 -62.32 -72.69
CA ILE A 14 -48.52 -61.24 -71.70
C ILE A 14 -47.51 -61.46 -70.56
N PHE A 15 -47.12 -60.40 -69.86
CA PHE A 15 -46.89 -60.48 -68.41
C PHE A 15 -47.53 -59.29 -67.70
N CYS A 16 -48.06 -59.51 -66.50
CA CYS A 16 -48.85 -58.55 -65.73
C CYS A 16 -48.62 -58.81 -64.24
N SER A 17 -48.59 -57.75 -63.43
CA SER A 17 -48.86 -57.88 -61.99
C SER A 17 -49.44 -56.57 -61.42
N THR A 18 -50.76 -56.58 -61.24
CA THR A 18 -51.48 -56.22 -60.00
C THR A 18 -51.02 -55.02 -59.15
N VAL A 19 -52.00 -54.14 -58.84
CA VAL A 19 -51.99 -53.10 -57.80
C VAL A 19 -51.13 -51.86 -58.08
N PHE A 20 -51.76 -50.82 -58.63
CA PHE A 20 -51.43 -49.43 -58.32
C PHE A 20 -52.71 -48.57 -58.46
N LEU A 21 -53.12 -47.87 -57.40
CA LEU A 21 -54.30 -47.00 -57.41
C LEU A 21 -53.87 -45.52 -57.44
N LEU A 22 -54.68 -44.70 -58.13
CA LEU A 22 -54.73 -43.23 -58.06
C LEU A 22 -53.44 -42.51 -58.52
N THR A 23 -53.51 -41.90 -59.72
CA THR A 23 -52.38 -41.26 -60.40
C THR A 23 -52.65 -39.80 -60.74
N PHE A 24 -51.80 -38.91 -60.19
CA PHE A 24 -51.67 -37.47 -60.49
C PHE A 24 -52.88 -36.58 -60.13
N PRO A 25 -52.63 -35.26 -59.91
CA PRO A 25 -52.64 -34.35 -61.06
C PRO A 25 -51.53 -33.28 -61.03
N SER A 26 -50.59 -33.33 -61.97
CA SER A 26 -49.82 -32.16 -62.46
C SER A 26 -49.14 -32.43 -63.80
N CYS A 27 -49.81 -33.15 -64.71
CA CYS A 27 -49.44 -33.12 -66.11
C CYS A 27 -49.76 -31.71 -66.65
N ILE A 28 -48.74 -30.83 -66.72
CA ILE A 28 -48.86 -29.57 -67.44
C ILE A 28 -49.08 -29.90 -68.91
N ALA A 29 -50.27 -29.57 -69.42
CA ALA A 29 -50.62 -29.83 -70.81
C ALA A 29 -49.66 -29.07 -71.74
N ARG A 30 -49.20 -29.74 -72.80
CA ARG A 30 -48.41 -29.11 -73.86
C ARG A 30 -49.27 -28.00 -74.49
N PRO A 31 -48.84 -26.72 -74.51
CA PRO A 31 -49.65 -25.65 -75.06
C PRO A 31 -50.05 -25.93 -76.51
N SER A 32 -51.35 -25.88 -76.80
CA SER A 32 -51.89 -26.10 -78.14
C SER A 32 -51.88 -24.80 -78.95
N GLY A 33 -50.67 -24.33 -79.27
CA GLY A 33 -50.40 -23.14 -80.10
C GLY A 33 -48.93 -23.12 -80.51
N GLU A 34 -48.64 -22.73 -81.76
CA GLU A 34 -47.29 -22.87 -82.32
C GLU A 34 -46.41 -21.66 -82.04
N ALA A 35 -45.47 -21.81 -81.08
CA ALA A 35 -44.30 -20.94 -80.96
C ALA A 35 -43.12 -21.69 -80.30
N LEU A 36 -41.97 -21.75 -80.99
CA LEU A 36 -40.74 -22.32 -80.43
C LEU A 36 -40.19 -21.53 -79.24
N LEU A 37 -40.49 -20.22 -79.15
CA LEU A 37 -40.04 -19.38 -78.04
C LEU A 37 -40.75 -19.72 -76.71
N ASP A 38 -42.06 -19.97 -76.72
CA ASP A 38 -42.80 -20.26 -75.48
C ASP A 38 -42.34 -21.55 -74.82
N THR A 39 -41.94 -22.55 -75.62
CA THR A 39 -41.36 -23.79 -75.08
C THR A 39 -39.98 -23.53 -74.45
N TYR A 40 -39.20 -22.60 -74.98
CA TYR A 40 -37.95 -22.14 -74.37
C TYR A 40 -38.18 -21.32 -73.10
N ILE A 41 -39.21 -20.47 -73.02
CA ILE A 41 -39.53 -19.69 -71.82
C ILE A 41 -39.99 -20.61 -70.68
N PHE A 42 -40.93 -21.53 -70.94
CA PHE A 42 -41.41 -22.46 -69.92
C PHE A 42 -40.35 -23.49 -69.48
N SER A 43 -39.53 -24.00 -70.39
CA SER A 43 -38.44 -24.91 -70.02
C SER A 43 -37.35 -24.20 -69.20
N ASN A 44 -36.96 -22.97 -69.56
CA ASN A 44 -36.08 -22.16 -68.71
C ASN A 44 -36.70 -21.91 -67.32
N PHE A 45 -37.99 -21.56 -67.24
CA PHE A 45 -38.66 -21.39 -65.95
C PHE A 45 -38.60 -22.65 -65.08
N PHE A 46 -38.87 -23.83 -65.65
CA PHE A 46 -38.75 -25.10 -64.91
C PHE A 46 -37.31 -25.45 -64.53
N SER A 47 -36.35 -25.24 -65.42
CA SER A 47 -34.92 -25.45 -65.16
C SER A 47 -34.40 -24.56 -64.03
N ILE A 48 -34.78 -23.27 -64.02
CA ILE A 48 -34.41 -22.30 -62.98
C ILE A 48 -35.17 -22.59 -61.67
N SER A 49 -36.41 -23.09 -61.75
CA SER A 49 -37.23 -23.45 -60.58
C SER A 49 -36.70 -24.68 -59.82
N LEU A 50 -36.06 -25.63 -60.51
CA LEU A 50 -35.62 -26.91 -59.94
C LEU A 50 -34.11 -27.02 -59.69
N THR A 51 -33.31 -25.97 -59.91
CA THR A 51 -31.88 -25.99 -59.58
C THR A 51 -31.66 -26.35 -58.09
N PRO A 52 -30.91 -27.42 -57.78
CA PRO A 52 -30.45 -27.69 -56.41
C PRO A 52 -29.70 -26.50 -55.81
N LEU A 53 -29.76 -26.37 -54.49
CA LEU A 53 -29.09 -25.32 -53.73
C LEU A 53 -27.95 -25.93 -52.91
N VAL A 54 -26.83 -25.22 -52.83
CA VAL A 54 -25.73 -25.56 -51.93
C VAL A 54 -26.05 -25.04 -50.53
N LEU A 55 -25.86 -25.86 -49.50
CA LEU A 55 -25.90 -25.41 -48.11
C LEU A 55 -24.56 -24.78 -47.75
N ASN A 56 -24.59 -23.48 -47.49
CA ASN A 56 -23.43 -22.70 -47.09
C ASN A 56 -23.27 -22.73 -45.57
N VAL A 57 -22.09 -22.38 -45.07
CA VAL A 57 -21.78 -22.30 -43.65
C VAL A 57 -20.93 -21.06 -43.41
N LYS A 58 -21.43 -20.12 -42.61
CA LYS A 58 -20.74 -18.87 -42.29
C LYS A 58 -20.12 -18.98 -40.90
N VAL A 59 -18.80 -18.82 -40.80
CA VAL A 59 -18.04 -19.05 -39.57
C VAL A 59 -17.39 -17.77 -39.05
N SER A 60 -17.59 -17.52 -37.76
CA SER A 60 -17.09 -16.34 -37.03
C SER A 60 -16.41 -16.72 -35.70
N GLY A 61 -15.44 -15.90 -35.26
CA GLY A 61 -14.67 -16.10 -34.02
C GLY A 61 -13.66 -17.27 -34.01
N MET A 62 -13.57 -18.02 -35.11
CA MET A 62 -12.62 -19.11 -35.30
C MET A 62 -11.18 -18.56 -35.40
N SER A 63 -10.23 -19.18 -34.68
CA SER A 63 -8.81 -18.80 -34.68
C SER A 63 -7.94 -19.98 -34.25
N GLY A 64 -7.55 -20.80 -35.23
CA GLY A 64 -6.75 -22.01 -35.02
C GLY A 64 -7.59 -23.26 -34.72
N GLY A 65 -6.95 -24.43 -34.87
CA GLY A 65 -7.62 -25.74 -34.78
C GLY A 65 -8.41 -26.13 -36.03
N LEU A 66 -9.16 -27.25 -35.92
CA LEU A 66 -10.00 -27.79 -36.98
C LEU A 66 -11.39 -28.12 -36.43
N LEU A 67 -12.39 -27.32 -36.82
CA LEU A 67 -13.80 -27.63 -36.64
C LEU A 67 -14.22 -28.61 -37.74
N VAL A 68 -14.99 -29.65 -37.37
CA VAL A 68 -15.63 -30.55 -38.34
C VAL A 68 -17.13 -30.53 -38.11
N LEU A 69 -17.88 -30.15 -39.14
CA LEU A 69 -19.34 -30.24 -39.19
C LEU A 69 -19.76 -31.49 -39.95
N GLU A 70 -20.99 -31.96 -39.72
CA GLU A 70 -21.61 -33.07 -40.46
C GLU A 70 -23.04 -32.68 -40.87
N ASP A 71 -23.46 -33.03 -42.10
CA ASP A 71 -24.83 -32.80 -42.61
C ASP A 71 -25.77 -34.01 -42.39
N GLN A 72 -27.05 -33.88 -42.76
CA GLN A 72 -28.04 -34.96 -42.65
C GLN A 72 -27.75 -36.22 -43.51
N ASN A 73 -26.69 -36.21 -44.33
CA ASN A 73 -26.26 -37.32 -45.19
C ASN A 73 -24.90 -37.90 -44.77
N SER A 74 -24.40 -37.55 -43.57
CA SER A 74 -23.05 -37.86 -43.09
C SER A 74 -21.92 -37.36 -44.00
N LYS A 75 -22.10 -36.21 -44.66
CA LYS A 75 -21.02 -35.50 -45.34
C LYS A 75 -20.38 -34.51 -44.37
N THR A 76 -19.06 -34.56 -44.27
CA THR A 76 -18.28 -33.71 -43.37
C THR A 76 -17.76 -32.45 -44.05
N LEU A 77 -17.73 -31.34 -43.31
CA LEU A 77 -17.15 -30.07 -43.73
C LEU A 77 -16.08 -29.63 -42.73
N ASN A 78 -14.84 -29.53 -43.22
CA ASN A 78 -13.64 -29.20 -42.46
C ASN A 78 -13.37 -27.69 -42.50
N ILE A 79 -13.27 -27.05 -41.34
CA ILE A 79 -13.15 -25.59 -41.23
C ILE A 79 -12.03 -25.20 -40.25
N SER A 80 -11.11 -24.34 -40.69
CA SER A 80 -9.94 -23.89 -39.90
C SER A 80 -9.80 -22.36 -39.77
N SER A 81 -10.70 -21.58 -40.38
CA SER A 81 -10.70 -20.11 -40.35
C SER A 81 -12.12 -19.55 -40.32
N ASN A 82 -12.24 -18.23 -40.13
CA ASN A 82 -13.46 -17.51 -40.43
C ASN A 82 -13.70 -17.44 -41.95
N GLY A 83 -14.95 -17.20 -42.34
CA GLY A 83 -15.35 -17.06 -43.75
C GLY A 83 -16.64 -17.80 -44.08
N ASP A 84 -17.01 -17.78 -45.36
CA ASP A 84 -18.14 -18.53 -45.90
C ASP A 84 -17.63 -19.81 -46.59
N PHE A 85 -18.18 -20.94 -46.17
CA PHE A 85 -17.87 -22.30 -46.62
C PHE A 85 -19.13 -22.95 -47.19
N SER A 86 -19.02 -24.16 -47.74
CA SER A 86 -20.18 -24.91 -48.26
C SER A 86 -19.96 -26.42 -48.24
N PHE A 87 -21.05 -27.16 -48.08
CA PHE A 87 -21.07 -28.60 -48.36
C PHE A 87 -21.04 -28.83 -49.88
N SER A 88 -20.26 -29.81 -50.34
CA SER A 88 -20.03 -30.05 -51.78
C SER A 88 -21.27 -30.50 -52.56
N ASP A 89 -22.24 -31.10 -51.86
CA ASP A 89 -23.33 -31.86 -52.45
C ASP A 89 -24.60 -31.00 -52.50
N PRO A 90 -25.12 -30.64 -53.68
CA PRO A 90 -26.29 -29.78 -53.79
C PRO A 90 -27.56 -30.47 -53.31
N ILE A 91 -28.27 -29.85 -52.36
CA ILE A 91 -29.52 -30.34 -51.78
C ILE A 91 -30.70 -29.79 -52.62
N GLN A 92 -31.78 -30.57 -52.74
CA GLN A 92 -32.97 -30.11 -53.46
C GLN A 92 -33.58 -28.87 -52.79
N ARG A 93 -33.98 -27.88 -53.60
CA ARG A 93 -34.64 -26.66 -53.12
C ARG A 93 -35.93 -27.00 -52.35
N TYR A 94 -36.12 -26.34 -51.21
CA TYR A 94 -37.19 -26.56 -50.22
C TYR A 94 -37.12 -27.89 -49.44
N SER A 95 -36.03 -28.67 -49.55
CA SER A 95 -35.76 -29.75 -48.60
C SER A 95 -35.34 -29.21 -47.22
N SER A 96 -35.59 -30.00 -46.18
CA SER A 96 -35.04 -29.77 -44.85
C SER A 96 -33.54 -30.08 -44.81
N TYR A 97 -32.77 -29.29 -44.05
CA TYR A 97 -31.38 -29.59 -43.72
C TYR A 97 -31.21 -29.79 -42.20
N THR A 98 -30.18 -30.54 -41.82
CA THR A 98 -29.68 -30.66 -40.44
C THR A 98 -28.16 -30.63 -40.50
N VAL A 99 -27.52 -29.85 -39.61
CA VAL A 99 -26.07 -29.79 -39.43
C VAL A 99 -25.74 -29.99 -37.95
N SER A 100 -24.73 -30.82 -37.68
CA SER A 100 -24.15 -31.04 -36.35
C SER A 100 -22.69 -30.58 -36.30
N ILE A 101 -22.14 -30.46 -35.09
CA ILE A 101 -20.68 -30.38 -34.88
C ILE A 101 -20.22 -31.79 -34.55
N LEU A 102 -19.40 -32.37 -35.41
CA LEU A 102 -18.81 -33.70 -35.22
C LEU A 102 -17.57 -33.61 -34.32
N ASN A 103 -16.64 -32.68 -34.63
CA ASN A 103 -15.46 -32.40 -33.82
C ASN A 103 -15.37 -30.90 -33.52
N GLN A 104 -15.19 -30.55 -32.24
CA GLN A 104 -14.81 -29.20 -31.82
C GLN A 104 -13.31 -28.94 -32.12
N PRO A 105 -12.90 -27.68 -32.40
CA PRO A 105 -11.53 -27.35 -32.78
C PRO A 105 -10.53 -27.43 -31.63
N THR A 106 -9.66 -28.45 -31.66
CA THR A 106 -8.48 -28.54 -30.79
C THR A 106 -7.48 -27.44 -31.13
N SER A 107 -7.32 -26.50 -30.20
CA SER A 107 -6.62 -25.22 -30.42
C SER A 107 -6.01 -24.71 -29.11
N SER A 108 -5.11 -23.73 -29.24
CA SER A 108 -4.39 -23.08 -28.14
C SER A 108 -4.40 -21.57 -28.41
N PRO A 109 -5.29 -20.77 -27.78
CA PRO A 109 -6.25 -21.15 -26.75
C PRO A 109 -7.41 -22.05 -27.21
N GLU A 110 -8.00 -22.82 -26.29
CA GLU A 110 -9.11 -23.74 -26.55
C GLU A 110 -10.35 -22.97 -27.04
N LYS A 111 -10.95 -23.45 -28.15
CA LYS A 111 -12.13 -22.87 -28.79
C LYS A 111 -13.33 -23.79 -28.65
N ILE A 112 -14.50 -23.19 -28.49
CA ILE A 112 -15.80 -23.88 -28.56
C ILE A 112 -16.71 -23.17 -29.56
N CYS A 113 -17.25 -23.94 -30.49
CA CYS A 113 -18.17 -23.48 -31.53
C CYS A 113 -19.60 -23.93 -31.26
N SER A 114 -20.56 -23.12 -31.69
CA SER A 114 -21.99 -23.40 -31.62
C SER A 114 -22.68 -23.07 -32.95
N LEU A 115 -23.80 -23.74 -33.22
CA LEU A 115 -24.62 -23.54 -34.42
C LEU A 115 -25.88 -22.74 -34.04
N THR A 116 -26.12 -21.61 -34.69
CA THR A 116 -27.28 -20.76 -34.39
C THR A 116 -28.57 -21.28 -35.02
N ASN A 117 -28.47 -21.89 -36.20
CA ASN A 117 -29.60 -22.43 -36.96
C ASN A 117 -29.29 -23.84 -37.54
N PRO A 118 -28.99 -24.84 -36.68
CA PRO A 118 -28.56 -26.17 -37.11
C PRO A 118 -29.58 -26.94 -37.95
N THR A 119 -30.87 -26.57 -37.91
CA THR A 119 -31.93 -27.14 -38.74
C THR A 119 -32.74 -26.05 -39.43
N GLY A 120 -33.32 -26.37 -40.59
CA GLY A 120 -34.15 -25.43 -41.34
C GLY A 120 -34.61 -25.98 -42.69
N ILE A 121 -35.14 -25.12 -43.54
CA ILE A 121 -35.55 -25.42 -44.92
C ILE A 121 -34.68 -24.59 -45.86
N LEU A 122 -34.12 -25.24 -46.89
CA LEU A 122 -33.18 -24.60 -47.82
C LEU A 122 -33.92 -23.83 -48.92
N THR A 123 -33.75 -22.50 -48.98
CA THR A 123 -34.48 -21.62 -49.91
C THR A 123 -33.56 -20.68 -50.70
N PRO A 124 -33.99 -20.10 -51.84
CA PRO A 124 -33.20 -19.12 -52.58
C PRO A 124 -32.81 -17.85 -51.80
N PHE A 125 -33.54 -17.54 -50.72
CA PHE A 125 -33.34 -16.35 -49.90
C PHE A 125 -32.64 -16.65 -48.56
N PHE A 126 -32.50 -17.94 -48.21
CA PHE A 126 -31.86 -18.38 -46.99
C PHE A 126 -31.20 -19.75 -47.20
N SER A 127 -29.88 -19.75 -47.24
CA SER A 127 -29.07 -20.89 -47.69
C SER A 127 -27.80 -21.14 -46.88
N TYR A 128 -27.73 -20.67 -45.62
CA TYR A 128 -26.54 -20.82 -44.78
C TYR A 128 -26.85 -21.24 -43.34
N VAL A 129 -25.91 -21.96 -42.71
CA VAL A 129 -25.84 -22.16 -41.25
C VAL A 129 -24.79 -21.22 -40.67
N GLU A 130 -25.12 -20.50 -39.60
CA GLU A 130 -24.18 -19.65 -38.88
C GLU A 130 -23.49 -20.41 -37.74
N VAL A 131 -22.16 -20.34 -37.73
CA VAL A 131 -21.29 -20.89 -36.69
C VAL A 131 -20.64 -19.73 -35.94
N VAL A 132 -20.80 -19.73 -34.63
CA VAL A 132 -20.12 -18.79 -33.73
C VAL A 132 -19.18 -19.57 -32.83
N CYS A 133 -17.88 -19.30 -32.98
CA CYS A 133 -16.81 -19.86 -32.16
C CYS A 133 -16.33 -18.81 -31.15
N ALA A 134 -16.16 -19.21 -29.89
CA ALA A 134 -15.63 -18.39 -28.81
C ALA A 134 -14.37 -19.05 -28.22
N THR A 135 -13.52 -18.25 -27.56
CA THR A 135 -12.53 -18.81 -26.63
C THR A 135 -13.29 -19.40 -25.45
N LYS A 136 -12.99 -20.66 -25.11
CA LYS A 136 -13.59 -21.35 -23.98
C LYS A 136 -13.17 -20.65 -22.68
N THR A 137 -14.08 -20.58 -21.72
CA THR A 137 -13.84 -19.97 -20.41
C THR A 137 -13.74 -21.04 -19.32
N TYR A 138 -12.91 -20.78 -18.30
CA TYR A 138 -12.79 -21.64 -17.13
C TYR A 138 -13.06 -20.85 -15.84
N PRO A 139 -13.56 -21.50 -14.78
CA PRO A 139 -13.69 -20.88 -13.47
C PRO A 139 -12.32 -20.59 -12.85
N ILE A 140 -12.22 -19.47 -12.16
CA ILE A 140 -11.19 -19.22 -11.15
C ILE A 140 -11.86 -19.28 -9.77
N SER A 141 -11.20 -19.93 -8.81
CA SER A 141 -11.67 -20.12 -7.45
C SER A 141 -10.57 -19.82 -6.43
N VAL A 142 -10.99 -19.61 -5.19
CA VAL A 142 -10.12 -19.46 -4.02
C VAL A 142 -10.44 -20.55 -3.01
N ASN A 143 -9.42 -21.10 -2.39
CA ASN A 143 -9.55 -22.08 -1.31
C ASN A 143 -9.05 -21.46 -0.02
N VAL A 144 -9.98 -21.15 0.88
CA VAL A 144 -9.76 -20.34 2.08
C VAL A 144 -9.55 -21.23 3.29
N PHE A 145 -8.49 -20.94 4.06
CA PHE A 145 -8.14 -21.64 5.29
C PHE A 145 -7.93 -20.64 6.44
N GLY A 146 -8.26 -21.02 7.67
CA GLY A 146 -7.82 -20.30 8.86
C GLY A 146 -8.74 -19.19 9.36
N ILE A 147 -9.97 -19.04 8.87
CA ILE A 147 -10.95 -18.08 9.40
C ILE A 147 -11.64 -18.65 10.65
N ALA A 148 -11.40 -18.02 11.81
CA ALA A 148 -12.21 -18.16 13.01
C ALA A 148 -13.46 -17.26 12.95
N SER A 149 -14.43 -17.48 13.84
CA SER A 149 -15.61 -16.63 13.96
C SER A 149 -15.23 -15.23 14.47
N ALA A 150 -15.05 -14.29 13.55
CA ALA A 150 -14.75 -12.89 13.80
C ALA A 150 -15.81 -11.98 13.15
N ALA A 151 -15.82 -10.69 13.51
CA ALA A 151 -16.55 -9.68 12.76
C ALA A 151 -15.77 -9.30 11.48
N GLY A 152 -16.43 -8.61 10.55
CA GLY A 152 -15.89 -8.36 9.21
C GLY A 152 -15.91 -9.60 8.31
N GLN A 153 -15.32 -9.47 7.11
CA GLN A 153 -15.30 -10.50 6.07
C GLN A 153 -13.99 -10.44 5.28
N LEU A 154 -13.54 -11.59 4.79
CA LEU A 154 -12.49 -11.69 3.78
C LEU A 154 -13.08 -11.22 2.44
N GLN A 155 -12.50 -10.15 1.88
CA GLN A 155 -12.89 -9.63 0.57
C GLN A 155 -11.79 -9.92 -0.45
N ILE A 156 -12.11 -10.66 -1.51
CA ILE A 156 -11.18 -10.97 -2.61
C ILE A 156 -11.82 -10.59 -3.93
N ARG A 157 -11.08 -9.84 -4.74
CA ARG A 157 -11.51 -9.39 -6.06
C ARG A 157 -10.76 -10.12 -7.17
N SER A 158 -11.49 -10.47 -8.24
CA SER A 158 -10.96 -10.86 -9.54
C SER A 158 -11.22 -9.72 -10.55
N GLY A 159 -10.16 -9.26 -11.22
CA GLY A 159 -10.25 -8.11 -12.13
C GLY A 159 -10.76 -6.83 -11.46
N ASN A 160 -11.69 -6.12 -12.11
CA ASN A 160 -12.14 -4.80 -11.66
C ASN A 160 -13.36 -4.82 -10.72
N THR A 161 -14.27 -5.81 -10.87
CA THR A 161 -15.63 -5.74 -10.31
C THR A 161 -16.16 -7.03 -9.66
N ASP A 162 -15.57 -8.21 -9.91
CA ASP A 162 -16.07 -9.46 -9.32
C ASP A 162 -15.43 -9.66 -7.94
N VAL A 163 -16.25 -9.64 -6.87
CA VAL A 163 -15.77 -9.63 -5.47
C VAL A 163 -16.49 -10.69 -4.64
N LEU A 164 -15.71 -11.65 -4.15
CA LEU A 164 -16.13 -12.60 -3.13
C LEU A 164 -16.05 -11.95 -1.75
N ASN A 165 -17.11 -12.16 -0.95
CA ASN A 165 -17.22 -11.70 0.43
C ASN A 165 -17.43 -12.94 1.32
N LEU A 166 -16.42 -13.31 2.10
CA LEU A 166 -16.30 -14.64 2.72
C LEU A 166 -16.14 -14.54 4.23
N SER A 167 -16.79 -15.45 4.98
CA SER A 167 -16.80 -15.45 6.46
C SER A 167 -16.48 -16.82 7.06
N SER A 168 -15.94 -17.74 6.28
CA SER A 168 -15.62 -19.11 6.68
C SER A 168 -14.61 -19.74 5.72
N ASP A 169 -13.98 -20.83 6.15
CA ASP A 169 -13.11 -21.66 5.32
C ASP A 169 -13.91 -22.40 4.22
N GLY A 170 -13.25 -22.73 3.11
CA GLY A 170 -13.83 -23.50 2.01
C GLY A 170 -13.38 -23.03 0.63
N THR A 171 -13.83 -23.73 -0.41
CA THR A 171 -13.56 -23.39 -1.82
C THR A 171 -14.71 -22.57 -2.40
N TYR A 172 -14.40 -21.37 -2.91
CA TYR A 172 -15.37 -20.42 -3.47
C TYR A 172 -14.97 -20.03 -4.89
N SER A 173 -15.90 -20.08 -5.85
CA SER A 173 -15.65 -19.69 -7.25
C SER A 173 -16.15 -18.29 -7.53
N PHE A 174 -15.40 -17.52 -8.32
CA PHE A 174 -15.85 -16.24 -8.88
C PHE A 174 -16.98 -16.47 -9.90
N ALA A 175 -17.83 -15.45 -10.11
CA ALA A 175 -18.97 -15.54 -11.02
C ALA A 175 -18.53 -15.36 -12.48
N ALA A 176 -17.55 -14.50 -12.72
CA ALA A 176 -16.90 -14.33 -14.01
C ALA A 176 -15.90 -15.47 -14.28
N GLN A 177 -16.18 -16.28 -15.29
CA GLN A 177 -15.17 -17.17 -15.87
C GLN A 177 -14.23 -16.39 -16.78
N ILE A 178 -12.97 -16.82 -16.86
CA ILE A 178 -11.92 -16.15 -17.63
C ILE A 178 -11.57 -17.01 -18.86
N PRO A 179 -11.35 -16.44 -20.06
CA PRO A 179 -11.04 -17.21 -21.26
C PRO A 179 -9.67 -17.91 -21.17
N ASP A 180 -9.54 -19.06 -21.84
CA ASP A 180 -8.26 -19.78 -21.95
C ASP A 180 -7.13 -18.86 -22.43
N GLN A 181 -5.95 -19.04 -21.82
CA GLN A 181 -4.73 -18.27 -22.02
C GLN A 181 -4.86 -16.75 -21.80
N SER A 182 -5.97 -16.28 -21.22
CA SER A 182 -6.06 -14.91 -20.72
C SER A 182 -5.38 -14.78 -19.36
N GLY A 183 -4.78 -13.62 -19.10
CA GLY A 183 -4.20 -13.32 -17.79
C GLY A 183 -5.27 -13.16 -16.71
N TYR A 184 -5.00 -13.66 -15.50
CA TYR A 184 -5.81 -13.41 -14.32
C TYR A 184 -4.98 -12.69 -13.24
N SER A 185 -5.66 -11.93 -12.39
CA SER A 185 -5.08 -11.34 -11.18
C SER A 185 -6.15 -11.23 -10.10
N LEU A 186 -5.82 -11.70 -8.90
CA LEU A 186 -6.63 -11.61 -7.69
C LEU A 186 -6.03 -10.58 -6.73
N GLN A 187 -6.89 -9.93 -5.95
CA GLN A 187 -6.49 -8.97 -4.93
C GLN A 187 -7.32 -9.18 -3.65
N ILE A 188 -6.67 -9.33 -2.50
CA ILE A 188 -7.33 -9.21 -1.19
C ILE A 188 -7.59 -7.73 -0.94
N LEU A 189 -8.85 -7.36 -0.72
CA LEU A 189 -9.29 -5.99 -0.41
C LEU A 189 -9.45 -5.76 1.09
N GLY A 190 -9.71 -6.82 1.86
CA GLY A 190 -9.88 -6.79 3.31
C GLY A 190 -9.84 -8.19 3.91
N SER A 191 -9.51 -8.27 5.20
CA SER A 191 -9.53 -9.50 6.01
C SER A 191 -10.59 -9.38 7.12
N PRO A 192 -11.08 -10.50 7.70
CA PRO A 192 -11.85 -10.48 8.93
C PRO A 192 -11.07 -9.86 10.09
N GLU A 193 -11.75 -9.38 11.13
CA GLU A 193 -11.08 -8.82 12.31
C GLU A 193 -10.11 -9.82 12.95
N ASN A 194 -8.95 -9.31 13.38
CA ASN A 194 -7.84 -10.06 13.97
C ASN A 194 -7.24 -11.16 13.06
N HIS A 195 -7.57 -11.18 11.76
CA HIS A 195 -6.97 -12.08 10.78
C HIS A 195 -6.10 -11.30 9.78
N THR A 196 -4.98 -11.90 9.38
CA THR A 196 -4.13 -11.42 8.28
C THR A 196 -4.21 -12.43 7.14
N CYS A 197 -5.15 -12.24 6.20
CA CYS A 197 -5.28 -13.12 5.04
C CYS A 197 -4.24 -12.77 3.96
N GLN A 198 -3.56 -13.80 3.45
CA GLN A 198 -2.54 -13.71 2.41
C GLN A 198 -2.76 -14.82 1.37
N PHE A 199 -2.27 -14.63 0.14
CA PHE A 199 -2.10 -15.75 -0.79
C PHE A 199 -0.90 -16.60 -0.35
N GLU A 200 -0.95 -17.92 -0.57
CA GLU A 200 0.17 -18.81 -0.24
C GLU A 200 1.40 -18.60 -1.13
N THR A 201 2.59 -18.92 -0.62
CA THR A 201 3.86 -18.86 -1.35
C THR A 201 4.21 -20.21 -2.00
N PRO A 202 4.71 -20.25 -3.25
CA PRO A 202 4.87 -19.14 -4.19
C PRO A 202 3.51 -18.60 -4.70
N ALA A 203 3.42 -17.27 -4.82
CA ALA A 203 2.15 -16.57 -5.02
C ALA A 203 1.43 -16.93 -6.32
N THR A 204 0.34 -17.69 -6.23
CA THR A 204 -0.56 -18.04 -7.34
C THR A 204 -1.63 -16.98 -7.62
N ALA A 205 -1.52 -15.79 -7.01
CA ALA A 205 -2.48 -14.69 -7.10
C ALA A 205 -2.63 -14.07 -8.50
N SER A 206 -1.67 -14.28 -9.39
CA SER A 206 -1.75 -13.86 -10.80
C SER A 206 -1.09 -14.91 -11.69
N GLY A 207 -1.50 -14.96 -12.96
CA GLY A 207 -0.99 -15.96 -13.90
C GLY A 207 -1.79 -16.00 -15.20
N THR A 208 -1.71 -17.13 -15.90
CA THR A 208 -2.44 -17.39 -17.15
C THR A 208 -3.47 -18.49 -16.90
N MET A 209 -4.71 -18.30 -17.34
CA MET A 209 -5.76 -19.31 -17.20
C MET A 209 -5.55 -20.49 -18.14
N ILE A 210 -5.79 -21.69 -17.61
CA ILE A 210 -5.66 -22.97 -18.32
C ILE A 210 -6.75 -23.96 -17.88
N SER A 211 -7.03 -24.95 -18.71
CA SER A 211 -7.96 -26.05 -18.41
C SER A 211 -7.52 -26.86 -17.18
N PRO A 212 -8.43 -27.28 -16.27
CA PRO A 212 -9.89 -27.09 -16.30
C PRO A 212 -10.38 -25.80 -15.59
N GLY A 213 -9.45 -24.99 -15.07
CA GLY A 213 -9.69 -23.90 -14.13
C GLY A 213 -8.61 -23.86 -13.05
N ILE A 214 -8.54 -22.77 -12.29
CA ILE A 214 -7.47 -22.53 -11.30
C ILE A 214 -8.07 -22.27 -9.92
N ALA A 215 -7.55 -22.97 -8.90
CA ALA A 215 -7.88 -22.74 -7.49
C ALA A 215 -6.66 -22.14 -6.76
N VAL A 216 -6.82 -20.93 -6.23
CA VAL A 216 -5.77 -20.18 -5.53
C VAL A 216 -5.95 -20.35 -4.01
N ASN A 217 -4.94 -20.85 -3.31
CA ASN A 217 -5.02 -20.97 -1.85
C ASN A 217 -4.87 -19.60 -1.17
N VAL A 218 -5.73 -19.34 -0.19
CA VAL A 218 -5.74 -18.13 0.64
C VAL A 218 -5.66 -18.55 2.10
N ASN A 219 -4.58 -18.13 2.75
CA ASN A 219 -4.24 -18.48 4.11
C ASN A 219 -4.55 -17.30 5.03
N CYS A 220 -5.50 -17.49 5.95
CA CYS A 220 -5.86 -16.54 7.00
C CYS A 220 -5.40 -17.01 8.39
N LEU A 221 -4.61 -18.09 8.50
CA LEU A 221 -4.13 -18.64 9.77
C LEU A 221 -3.35 -17.59 10.56
N SER A 222 -3.97 -17.10 11.64
CA SER A 222 -3.55 -15.92 12.41
C SER A 222 -3.56 -16.20 13.91
N VAL A 223 -2.79 -15.42 14.67
CA VAL A 223 -3.00 -15.30 16.12
C VAL A 223 -4.05 -14.22 16.34
N ILE A 224 -5.25 -14.64 16.75
CA ILE A 224 -6.45 -13.78 16.85
C ILE A 224 -6.56 -13.05 18.18
N VAL A 225 -5.87 -13.54 19.23
CA VAL A 225 -5.76 -12.88 20.53
C VAL A 225 -4.37 -13.12 21.11
N ALA A 226 -3.74 -12.06 21.59
CA ALA A 226 -2.60 -12.14 22.51
C ALA A 226 -3.02 -11.60 23.89
N THR A 227 -2.58 -12.22 24.98
CA THR A 227 -2.88 -11.79 26.34
C THR A 227 -1.64 -11.96 27.23
N PRO A 228 -0.96 -10.86 27.63
CA PRO A 228 -1.26 -9.46 27.28
C PRO A 228 -1.17 -9.14 25.77
N ALA A 229 -1.96 -8.16 25.30
CA ALA A 229 -2.04 -7.75 23.89
C ALA A 229 -0.68 -7.38 23.27
N ASP A 230 -0.54 -7.51 21.95
CA ASP A 230 0.70 -7.11 21.27
C ASP A 230 1.00 -5.60 21.48
N GLN A 231 2.30 -5.27 21.49
CA GLN A 231 2.83 -3.93 21.73
C GLN A 231 2.37 -3.34 23.09
N THR A 232 2.12 -4.18 24.09
CA THR A 232 1.79 -3.75 25.46
C THR A 232 2.96 -3.95 26.44
N VAL A 233 2.66 -3.78 27.71
CA VAL A 233 3.58 -3.86 28.83
C VAL A 233 3.42 -5.19 29.58
N LEU A 234 4.55 -5.84 29.86
CA LEU A 234 4.65 -7.00 30.74
C LEU A 234 5.27 -6.58 32.07
N LYS A 235 4.83 -7.16 33.18
CA LYS A 235 5.62 -7.23 34.42
C LYS A 235 6.63 -8.38 34.30
N PRO A 236 7.71 -8.42 35.13
CA PRO A 236 8.75 -9.44 35.00
C PRO A 236 8.27 -10.89 35.15
N THR A 237 7.08 -11.12 35.72
CA THR A 237 6.47 -12.43 35.95
C THR A 237 5.39 -12.82 34.95
N ASP A 238 4.92 -11.91 34.09
CA ASP A 238 3.71 -12.13 33.29
C ASP A 238 3.95 -13.16 32.17
N ASP A 239 3.06 -14.13 32.02
CA ASP A 239 3.09 -15.09 30.91
C ASP A 239 2.31 -14.53 29.71
N ILE A 240 2.85 -14.67 28.50
CA ILE A 240 2.14 -14.34 27.25
C ILE A 240 1.32 -15.56 26.83
N ASN A 241 0.04 -15.35 26.52
CA ASN A 241 -0.89 -16.39 26.10
C ASN A 241 -1.46 -16.00 24.73
N LEU A 242 -1.22 -16.83 23.72
CA LEU A 242 -1.61 -16.60 22.33
C LEU A 242 -2.74 -17.57 21.97
N THR A 243 -3.81 -17.07 21.36
CA THR A 243 -4.91 -17.87 20.80
C THR A 243 -4.89 -17.76 19.28
N PHE A 244 -4.85 -18.91 18.62
CA PHE A 244 -4.73 -19.06 17.18
C PHE A 244 -6.12 -19.25 16.55
N SER A 245 -6.29 -18.91 15.26
CA SER A 245 -7.59 -19.01 14.59
C SER A 245 -8.06 -20.45 14.31
N LYS A 246 -7.16 -21.43 14.46
CA LYS A 246 -7.39 -22.87 14.36
C LYS A 246 -6.51 -23.59 15.38
N GLU A 247 -6.58 -24.92 15.40
CA GLU A 247 -5.61 -25.76 16.09
C GLU A 247 -4.18 -25.44 15.64
N VAL A 248 -3.21 -25.57 16.55
CA VAL A 248 -1.82 -25.19 16.31
C VAL A 248 -0.83 -26.21 16.89
N ALA A 249 0.16 -26.57 16.07
CA ALA A 249 1.28 -27.44 16.41
C ALA A 249 2.60 -26.84 15.89
N GLY A 250 3.74 -27.44 16.25
CA GLY A 250 5.05 -27.15 15.66
C GLY A 250 5.74 -25.84 16.09
N CYS A 251 5.03 -24.93 16.77
CA CYS A 251 5.60 -23.66 17.25
C CYS A 251 6.87 -23.83 18.10
N THR A 252 7.90 -23.06 17.78
CA THR A 252 9.17 -22.96 18.53
C THR A 252 9.55 -21.50 18.75
N LEU A 253 10.17 -21.19 19.89
CA LEU A 253 10.79 -19.87 20.12
C LEU A 253 12.07 -19.72 19.29
N ASP A 254 12.18 -18.61 18.58
CA ASP A 254 13.30 -18.28 17.71
C ASP A 254 14.21 -17.24 18.40
N GLY A 255 15.44 -17.64 18.72
CA GLY A 255 16.44 -16.78 19.36
C GLY A 255 17.22 -15.87 18.41
N THR A 256 16.92 -15.86 17.11
CA THR A 256 17.69 -15.06 16.14
C THR A 256 17.30 -13.58 16.17
N ASN A 257 18.21 -12.73 16.69
CA ASN A 257 18.07 -11.28 16.66
C ASN A 257 18.14 -10.76 15.21
N VAL A 258 16.97 -10.45 14.62
CA VAL A 258 16.82 -9.92 13.26
C VAL A 258 15.68 -8.89 13.25
N PRO A 259 15.87 -7.66 12.71
CA PRO A 259 17.12 -7.10 12.16
C PRO A 259 18.17 -6.80 13.24
N ALA A 260 19.39 -6.46 12.80
CA ALA A 260 20.49 -6.07 13.69
C ALA A 260 20.29 -4.64 14.25
N GLY A 261 19.42 -4.47 15.24
CA GLY A 261 19.19 -3.17 15.88
C GLY A 261 18.25 -3.21 17.09
N ASN A 262 18.83 -3.20 18.30
CA ASN A 262 18.19 -2.92 19.61
C ASN A 262 17.02 -3.80 20.09
N LEU A 263 16.35 -4.56 19.22
CA LEU A 263 15.37 -5.57 19.59
C LEU A 263 16.06 -6.77 20.25
N LYS A 264 15.61 -7.19 21.44
CA LYS A 264 16.18 -8.33 22.17
C LYS A 264 15.26 -9.56 22.12
N SER A 265 15.74 -10.64 21.50
CA SER A 265 15.19 -12.00 21.62
C SER A 265 16.21 -12.90 22.30
N SER A 266 16.11 -13.05 23.63
CA SER A 266 16.88 -14.01 24.40
C SER A 266 16.03 -14.66 25.49
N HIS A 267 14.97 -15.36 25.08
CA HIS A 267 14.13 -16.15 25.98
C HIS A 267 14.34 -17.66 25.77
N PRO A 268 14.39 -18.49 26.83
CA PRO A 268 14.67 -19.91 26.68
C PRO A 268 13.57 -20.66 25.92
N ALA A 269 13.94 -21.53 24.98
CA ALA A 269 12.99 -22.34 24.20
C ALA A 269 12.11 -23.26 25.06
N SER A 270 12.57 -23.62 26.26
CA SER A 270 11.83 -24.38 27.28
C SER A 270 10.56 -23.71 27.79
N ASN A 271 10.38 -22.40 27.53
CA ASN A 271 9.29 -21.62 28.11
C ASN A 271 8.02 -21.61 27.24
N LEU A 272 8.06 -22.20 26.04
CA LEU A 272 6.89 -22.32 25.17
C LEU A 272 6.16 -23.65 25.44
N GLY A 273 4.84 -23.59 25.62
CA GLY A 273 4.00 -24.77 25.82
C GLY A 273 2.59 -24.59 25.28
N PHE A 274 2.00 -25.67 24.78
CA PHE A 274 0.61 -25.70 24.29
C PHE A 274 -0.33 -25.90 25.49
N THR A 275 -1.25 -24.96 25.71
CA THR A 275 -2.18 -24.94 26.86
C THR A 275 -3.61 -25.35 26.49
N ALA A 276 -3.94 -25.29 25.20
CA ALA A 276 -5.09 -25.92 24.57
C ALA A 276 -4.75 -26.18 23.09
N ILE A 277 -5.63 -26.85 22.35
CA ILE A 277 -5.43 -27.15 20.92
C ILE A 277 -5.19 -25.88 20.08
N ASP A 278 -5.80 -24.76 20.47
CA ASP A 278 -5.77 -23.45 19.84
C ASP A 278 -4.79 -22.46 20.53
N LYS A 279 -4.06 -22.88 21.58
CA LYS A 279 -3.36 -21.94 22.49
C LYS A 279 -1.94 -22.32 22.83
N VAL A 280 -1.07 -21.32 22.69
CA VAL A 280 0.35 -21.38 23.08
C VAL A 280 0.60 -20.37 24.20
N ARG A 281 1.21 -20.81 25.30
CA ARG A 281 1.80 -19.94 26.32
C ARG A 281 3.31 -19.81 26.05
N VAL A 282 3.82 -18.60 26.19
CA VAL A 282 5.24 -18.31 26.38
C VAL A 282 5.41 -17.77 27.80
N SER A 283 6.02 -18.56 28.68
CA SER A 283 6.15 -18.23 30.09
C SER A 283 7.33 -17.30 30.37
N SER A 284 7.17 -16.43 31.37
CA SER A 284 8.25 -15.55 31.86
C SER A 284 9.50 -16.32 32.32
N GLY A 285 9.33 -17.55 32.83
CA GLY A 285 10.42 -18.36 33.38
C GLY A 285 11.06 -17.81 34.66
N GLY A 286 10.48 -16.76 35.24
CA GLY A 286 10.93 -16.17 36.51
C GLY A 286 11.62 -14.81 36.43
N THR A 287 11.91 -14.25 35.26
CA THR A 287 12.15 -12.79 35.06
C THR A 287 12.27 -12.41 33.58
N TRP A 288 11.32 -11.63 33.05
CA TRP A 288 11.61 -10.77 31.90
C TRP A 288 12.57 -9.65 32.34
N THR A 289 13.52 -9.28 31.48
CA THR A 289 14.44 -8.16 31.76
C THR A 289 13.75 -6.82 31.49
N ALA A 290 13.74 -5.93 32.49
CA ALA A 290 13.14 -4.60 32.38
C ALA A 290 13.77 -3.75 31.25
N GLY A 291 12.95 -2.99 30.53
CA GLY A 291 13.37 -2.10 29.44
C GLY A 291 12.46 -2.15 28.20
N LEU A 292 12.70 -1.20 27.29
CA LEU A 292 12.02 -1.11 25.99
C LEU A 292 12.45 -2.27 25.05
N ASN A 293 11.75 -2.39 23.92
CA ASN A 293 12.19 -3.16 22.74
C ASN A 293 12.52 -4.65 23.01
N GLN A 294 11.77 -5.28 23.93
CA GLN A 294 11.76 -6.73 24.06
C GLN A 294 10.83 -7.31 22.99
N TYR A 295 11.11 -8.51 22.50
CA TYR A 295 10.16 -9.20 21.62
C TYR A 295 10.23 -10.71 21.76
N VAL A 296 9.09 -11.35 21.48
CA VAL A 296 8.94 -12.80 21.38
C VAL A 296 8.72 -13.13 19.92
N ARG A 297 9.58 -14.00 19.39
CA ARG A 297 9.50 -14.48 18.01
C ARG A 297 9.24 -15.98 18.02
N ILE A 298 8.21 -16.40 17.29
CA ILE A 298 7.77 -17.79 17.19
C ILE A 298 7.80 -18.20 15.72
N THR A 299 8.35 -19.37 15.43
CA THR A 299 8.44 -19.96 14.08
C THR A 299 7.91 -21.39 14.10
N GLY A 300 7.69 -21.99 12.92
CA GLY A 300 7.28 -23.40 12.80
C GLY A 300 5.82 -23.72 13.14
N CYS A 301 5.00 -22.72 13.52
CA CYS A 301 3.58 -22.92 13.80
C CYS A 301 2.79 -23.37 12.55
N PHE A 302 2.05 -24.47 12.64
CA PHE A 302 1.14 -24.96 11.61
C PHE A 302 -0.16 -25.52 12.19
N ASP A 303 -1.25 -25.50 11.40
CA ASP A 303 -2.47 -26.23 11.71
C ASP A 303 -2.32 -27.70 11.32
N PRO A 304 -2.41 -28.67 12.26
CA PRO A 304 -2.21 -30.08 11.96
C PRO A 304 -3.32 -30.69 11.09
N ASN A 305 -4.48 -30.06 10.98
CA ASN A 305 -5.60 -30.56 10.17
C ASN A 305 -5.43 -30.29 8.67
N THR A 306 -4.83 -29.14 8.33
CA THR A 306 -4.63 -28.71 6.93
C THR A 306 -3.16 -28.76 6.49
N GLY A 307 -2.21 -28.91 7.43
CA GLY A 307 -0.77 -28.84 7.19
C GLY A 307 -0.27 -27.43 6.85
N LYS A 308 -1.12 -26.41 6.93
CA LYS A 308 -0.80 -25.03 6.53
C LYS A 308 -0.10 -24.28 7.66
N GLN A 309 0.90 -23.48 7.31
CA GLN A 309 1.68 -22.70 8.27
C GLN A 309 0.98 -21.37 8.61
N PHE A 310 1.00 -20.98 9.87
CA PHE A 310 0.55 -19.65 10.29
C PHE A 310 1.45 -18.57 9.66
N ASN A 311 0.88 -17.43 9.25
CA ASN A 311 1.59 -16.34 8.58
C ASN A 311 2.45 -16.78 7.36
N ASN A 312 2.00 -17.80 6.61
CA ASN A 312 2.75 -18.41 5.50
C ASN A 312 4.18 -18.88 5.88
N GLY A 313 4.38 -19.28 7.14
CA GLY A 313 5.68 -19.73 7.65
C GLY A 313 6.63 -18.61 8.05
N ASN A 314 6.27 -17.34 7.79
CA ASN A 314 7.02 -16.19 8.29
C ASN A 314 6.94 -16.12 9.83
N PRO A 315 7.98 -15.64 10.53
CA PRO A 315 7.95 -15.55 11.98
C PRO A 315 6.76 -14.73 12.50
N LEU A 316 6.12 -15.23 13.55
CA LEU A 316 5.17 -14.48 14.37
C LEU A 316 5.99 -13.66 15.37
N VAL A 317 5.89 -12.33 15.32
CA VAL A 317 6.63 -11.41 16.19
C VAL A 317 5.66 -10.63 17.05
N PHE A 318 5.87 -10.70 18.36
CA PHE A 318 5.11 -9.94 19.36
C PHE A 318 6.07 -9.02 20.11
N ALA A 319 5.82 -7.71 20.08
CA ALA A 319 6.67 -6.72 20.71
C ALA A 319 6.13 -6.37 22.09
N TYR A 320 7.02 -6.27 23.08
CA TYR A 320 6.65 -5.95 24.46
C TYR A 320 7.65 -4.99 25.09
N THR A 321 7.19 -4.30 26.13
CA THR A 321 8.05 -3.52 27.03
C THR A 321 7.90 -4.06 28.44
N VAL A 322 9.00 -4.18 29.18
CA VAL A 322 8.99 -4.80 30.50
C VAL A 322 9.12 -3.73 31.57
N ALA A 323 8.09 -3.60 32.42
CA ALA A 323 7.95 -2.54 33.40
C ALA A 323 7.96 -3.07 34.84
N ASN A 324 8.51 -2.28 35.76
CA ASN A 324 8.42 -2.55 37.20
C ASN A 324 7.06 -2.12 37.78
N GLU A 325 6.38 -1.16 37.14
CA GLU A 325 5.05 -0.71 37.54
C GLU A 325 4.17 -0.37 36.34
N VAL A 326 2.86 -0.63 36.46
CA VAL A 326 1.86 -0.40 35.41
C VAL A 326 0.67 0.33 36.03
N LYS A 327 0.27 1.46 35.44
CA LYS A 327 -0.89 2.27 35.80
C LYS A 327 -1.90 2.32 34.66
N TYR A 328 -3.17 2.49 34.99
CA TYR A 328 -4.29 2.36 34.06
C TYR A 328 -5.17 3.62 34.10
N VAL A 329 -5.54 4.12 32.91
CA VAL A 329 -6.28 5.39 32.75
C VAL A 329 -7.44 5.22 31.76
N THR A 330 -8.67 5.51 32.19
CA THR A 330 -9.90 5.46 31.38
C THR A 330 -10.68 6.76 31.53
N THR A 331 -11.44 7.19 30.51
CA THR A 331 -12.21 8.45 30.58
C THR A 331 -13.29 8.47 31.67
N THR A 332 -13.67 7.30 32.20
CA THR A 332 -14.63 7.11 33.30
C THR A 332 -13.96 6.68 34.62
N GLY A 333 -12.63 6.76 34.72
CA GLY A 333 -11.86 6.32 35.89
C GLY A 333 -11.99 7.24 37.11
N ALA A 334 -11.46 6.79 38.25
CA ALA A 334 -11.46 7.53 39.51
C ALA A 334 -10.61 8.81 39.41
N PRO A 335 -11.02 9.94 40.03
CA PRO A 335 -10.23 11.19 40.01
C PRO A 335 -8.97 11.13 40.89
N ALA A 336 -8.89 10.14 41.79
CA ALA A 336 -7.75 9.86 42.66
C ALA A 336 -7.72 8.36 43.02
N GLY A 337 -6.55 7.82 43.41
CA GLY A 337 -6.38 6.42 43.77
C GLY A 337 -4.99 5.87 43.42
N THR A 338 -4.86 4.54 43.43
CA THR A 338 -3.65 3.78 43.03
C THR A 338 -3.40 3.76 41.52
N CYS A 339 -4.45 3.99 40.72
CA CYS A 339 -4.52 3.83 39.27
C CYS A 339 -4.14 2.41 38.80
N ASP A 340 -4.56 1.37 39.53
CA ASP A 340 -4.38 -0.02 39.12
C ASP A 340 -5.48 -0.49 38.15
N TYR A 341 -5.40 -1.75 37.69
CA TYR A 341 -6.32 -2.34 36.72
C TYR A 341 -7.78 -2.41 37.22
N THR A 342 -8.00 -2.57 38.53
CA THR A 342 -9.35 -2.64 39.12
C THR A 342 -9.93 -1.27 39.40
N THR A 343 -9.08 -0.28 39.67
CA THR A 343 -9.46 1.12 39.92
C THR A 343 -8.64 2.06 39.02
N PRO A 344 -8.88 2.07 37.70
CA PRO A 344 -8.20 2.96 36.78
C PRO A 344 -8.56 4.42 37.06
N CYS A 345 -7.63 5.34 36.78
CA CYS A 345 -7.80 6.78 37.03
C CYS A 345 -8.36 7.51 35.80
N SER A 346 -8.98 8.69 35.99
CA SER A 346 -9.45 9.54 34.87
C SER A 346 -8.45 10.58 34.37
N SER A 347 -7.34 10.80 35.10
CA SER A 347 -6.31 11.77 34.72
C SER A 347 -4.96 11.10 34.46
N ILE A 348 -4.45 11.30 33.24
CA ILE A 348 -3.11 10.85 32.82
C ILE A 348 -2.02 11.45 33.72
N ARG A 349 -2.08 12.77 33.96
CA ARG A 349 -1.11 13.47 34.84
C ARG A 349 -1.16 12.92 36.27
N TYR A 350 -2.34 12.59 36.79
CA TYR A 350 -2.48 11.99 38.11
C TYR A 350 -1.82 10.60 38.17
N ALA A 351 -2.05 9.75 37.16
CA ALA A 351 -1.45 8.42 37.07
C ALA A 351 0.09 8.46 36.95
N ILE A 352 0.66 9.40 36.18
CA ILE A 352 2.11 9.66 36.13
C ILE A 352 2.67 10.01 37.52
N ASN A 353 1.91 10.75 38.33
CA ASN A 353 2.28 11.07 39.70
C ASN A 353 2.09 9.90 40.69
N GLN A 354 1.33 8.86 40.34
CA GLN A 354 1.24 7.62 41.13
C GLN A 354 2.36 6.62 40.85
N CYS A 355 3.20 6.83 39.82
CA CYS A 355 4.37 5.99 39.57
C CYS A 355 5.41 6.15 40.68
N ALA A 356 5.70 5.04 41.37
CA ALA A 356 6.65 4.91 42.47
C ALA A 356 7.89 4.08 42.09
N ALA A 357 7.79 3.15 41.14
CA ALA A 357 8.92 2.35 40.65
C ALA A 357 9.16 2.55 39.14
N ILE A 358 10.43 2.74 38.75
CA ILE A 358 10.84 2.87 37.34
C ILE A 358 11.44 1.56 36.78
N PRO A 359 11.28 1.26 35.49
CA PRO A 359 10.44 1.97 34.53
C PRO A 359 8.94 1.73 34.81
N CYS A 360 8.16 2.81 34.85
CA CYS A 360 6.71 2.81 35.05
C CYS A 360 6.02 3.06 33.71
N PHE A 361 4.87 2.42 33.50
CA PHE A 361 4.07 2.60 32.29
C PHE A 361 2.64 3.00 32.63
N VAL A 362 2.17 4.09 32.02
CA VAL A 362 0.79 4.56 32.09
C VAL A 362 0.09 4.14 30.80
N LEU A 363 -0.81 3.17 30.92
CA LEU A 363 -1.64 2.66 29.84
C LEU A 363 -2.93 3.48 29.80
N VAL A 364 -3.26 4.02 28.63
CA VAL A 364 -4.39 4.91 28.44
C VAL A 364 -5.37 4.31 27.42
N ALA A 365 -6.63 4.20 27.82
CA ALA A 365 -7.68 3.71 26.95
C ALA A 365 -8.04 4.69 25.82
N GLY A 366 -8.82 4.22 24.85
CA GLY A 366 -9.45 5.05 23.83
C GLY A 366 -10.44 6.05 24.42
N GLY A 367 -10.47 7.26 23.87
CA GLY A 367 -11.27 8.37 24.37
C GLY A 367 -10.50 9.69 24.41
N THR A 368 -11.18 10.77 24.80
CA THR A 368 -10.60 12.13 24.83
C THR A 368 -10.29 12.58 26.25
N TYR A 369 -9.05 12.99 26.48
CA TYR A 369 -8.54 13.51 27.75
C TYR A 369 -8.17 14.98 27.56
N THR A 370 -8.86 15.88 28.27
CA THR A 370 -8.73 17.33 28.07
C THR A 370 -7.77 17.98 29.06
N VAL A 371 -6.83 18.77 28.55
CA VAL A 371 -6.05 19.75 29.32
C VAL A 371 -6.74 21.10 29.15
N SER A 372 -7.53 21.51 30.15
CA SER A 372 -8.31 22.75 30.10
C SER A 372 -7.54 23.97 30.62
N ASP A 373 -6.41 23.74 31.28
CA ASP A 373 -5.44 24.78 31.62
C ASP A 373 -4.01 24.20 31.68
N ASN A 374 -3.17 24.61 30.74
CA ASN A 374 -1.76 24.22 30.68
C ASN A 374 -0.99 24.53 31.98
N ALA A 375 -1.29 25.65 32.65
CA ALA A 375 -0.56 26.08 33.84
C ALA A 375 -0.78 25.14 35.05
N THR A 376 -1.98 24.53 35.17
CA THR A 376 -2.35 23.68 36.32
C THR A 376 -2.69 22.23 35.96
N GLN A 377 -2.79 21.85 34.67
CA GLN A 377 -3.30 20.54 34.24
C GLN A 377 -2.46 19.81 33.16
N ARG A 378 -1.45 20.44 32.53
CA ARG A 378 -0.64 19.78 31.49
C ARG A 378 -0.02 18.46 31.97
N ILE A 379 0.14 17.50 31.07
CA ILE A 379 0.71 16.19 31.36
C ILE A 379 2.23 16.33 31.42
N GLU A 380 2.76 16.40 32.64
CA GLU A 380 4.20 16.57 32.91
C GLU A 380 4.85 15.20 33.04
N MET A 381 5.71 14.86 32.08
CA MET A 381 6.45 13.59 32.08
C MET A 381 7.48 13.56 33.21
N ARG A 382 7.74 12.36 33.73
CA ARG A 382 8.71 12.09 34.80
C ARG A 382 9.76 11.09 34.31
N ASP A 383 10.93 11.10 34.94
CA ASP A 383 12.02 10.18 34.62
C ASP A 383 11.56 8.72 34.73
N GLY A 384 11.88 7.90 33.73
CA GLY A 384 11.43 6.50 33.64
C GLY A 384 9.92 6.27 33.61
N VAL A 385 9.07 7.30 33.43
CA VAL A 385 7.61 7.16 33.31
C VAL A 385 7.18 7.29 31.86
N ASN A 386 6.60 6.22 31.34
CA ASN A 386 6.29 6.02 29.93
C ASN A 386 4.77 6.06 29.71
N LEU A 387 4.32 6.46 28.52
CA LEU A 387 2.91 6.72 28.23
C LEU A 387 2.47 6.06 26.91
N LEU A 388 1.62 5.03 27.02
CA LEU A 388 1.12 4.24 25.89
C LEU A 388 -0.40 4.38 25.77
N GLY A 389 -0.87 4.88 24.63
CA GLY A 389 -2.28 4.90 24.27
C GLY A 389 -2.73 3.64 23.53
N ALA A 390 -3.92 3.75 22.92
CA ALA A 390 -4.55 2.79 22.02
C ALA A 390 -5.17 1.52 22.66
N PHE A 391 -5.52 1.55 23.95
CA PHE A 391 -6.14 0.41 24.64
C PHE A 391 -7.67 0.42 24.63
N SER A 392 -8.30 -0.75 24.62
CA SER A 392 -9.70 -0.90 24.99
C SER A 392 -9.95 -0.46 26.46
N ALA A 393 -11.20 -0.16 26.83
CA ALA A 393 -11.54 0.35 28.17
C ALA A 393 -11.29 -0.66 29.31
N ASP A 394 -11.20 -1.95 28.98
CA ASP A 394 -10.82 -3.07 29.84
C ASP A 394 -9.35 -3.50 29.66
N PHE A 395 -8.58 -2.79 28.81
CA PHE A 395 -7.17 -3.06 28.46
C PHE A 395 -6.88 -4.46 27.89
N SER A 396 -7.90 -5.23 27.49
CA SER A 396 -7.73 -6.56 26.89
C SER A 396 -7.22 -6.51 25.43
N GLN A 397 -7.41 -5.39 24.73
CA GLN A 397 -6.99 -5.19 23.35
C GLN A 397 -6.19 -3.89 23.18
N ARG A 398 -5.31 -3.85 22.18
CA ARG A 398 -4.58 -2.65 21.75
C ARG A 398 -4.68 -2.48 20.23
N ASN A 399 -5.26 -1.36 19.77
CA ASN A 399 -5.38 -1.02 18.34
C ASN A 399 -5.66 0.48 18.20
N SER A 400 -4.77 1.23 17.54
CA SER A 400 -4.89 2.70 17.43
C SER A 400 -5.90 3.19 16.40
N ASN A 401 -6.37 2.33 15.50
CA ASN A 401 -7.50 2.64 14.61
C ASN A 401 -8.84 2.55 15.36
N THR A 402 -8.99 1.55 16.24
CA THR A 402 -10.24 1.29 16.98
C THR A 402 -10.33 2.09 18.28
N PHE A 403 -9.27 2.08 19.09
CA PHE A 403 -9.28 2.58 20.47
C PHE A 403 -8.48 3.87 20.62
N LYS A 404 -8.72 4.83 19.73
CA LYS A 404 -7.94 6.08 19.60
C LYS A 404 -7.90 6.91 20.90
N THR A 405 -6.78 6.86 21.62
CA THR A 405 -6.47 7.76 22.73
C THR A 405 -6.19 9.16 22.19
N THR A 406 -6.96 10.16 22.62
CA THR A 406 -6.82 11.55 22.19
C THR A 406 -6.53 12.45 23.39
N VAL A 407 -5.40 13.15 23.38
CA VAL A 407 -5.08 14.23 24.33
C VAL A 407 -5.38 15.57 23.65
N GLN A 408 -6.27 16.36 24.23
CA GLN A 408 -6.75 17.61 23.64
C GLN A 408 -6.49 18.81 24.56
N ASP A 409 -5.77 19.81 24.04
CA ASP A 409 -5.58 21.09 24.69
C ASP A 409 -6.78 22.02 24.42
N LEU A 410 -7.37 22.55 25.49
CA LEU A 410 -8.44 23.54 25.48
C LEU A 410 -8.04 24.82 26.25
N SER A 411 -6.76 24.95 26.63
CA SER A 411 -6.25 26.03 27.48
C SER A 411 -6.49 27.40 26.84
N PRO A 412 -7.15 28.36 27.54
CA PRO A 412 -7.45 29.68 26.97
C PRO A 412 -6.21 30.47 26.53
N PRO A 413 -6.31 31.27 25.45
CA PRO A 413 -5.26 32.20 25.06
C PRO A 413 -4.88 33.14 26.21
N GLY A 414 -3.60 33.14 26.58
CA GLY A 414 -3.05 33.92 27.69
C GLY A 414 -2.69 33.09 28.94
N ASN A 415 -3.27 31.91 29.15
CA ASN A 415 -2.88 31.01 30.26
C ASN A 415 -1.48 30.41 30.06
N CYS A 416 -1.07 30.25 28.79
CA CYS A 416 0.21 29.72 28.34
C CYS A 416 0.55 30.35 26.98
N GLY A 417 1.74 30.06 26.45
CA GLY A 417 2.12 30.47 25.10
C GLY A 417 2.15 31.99 24.95
N ALA A 418 2.63 32.70 25.98
CA ALA A 418 2.89 34.14 25.95
C ALA A 418 4.28 34.48 25.36
N THR A 419 5.18 33.49 25.36
CA THR A 419 6.51 33.51 24.73
C THR A 419 6.86 32.11 24.24
N GLU A 420 7.83 31.98 23.34
CA GLU A 420 8.27 30.68 22.82
C GLU A 420 8.76 29.69 23.93
N PRO A 421 9.53 30.10 24.95
CA PRO A 421 9.88 29.21 26.07
C PRO A 421 8.69 28.78 26.95
N THR A 422 7.54 29.47 26.85
CA THR A 422 6.29 29.16 27.59
C THR A 422 5.19 28.58 26.69
N THR A 423 5.55 28.09 25.49
CA THR A 423 4.67 27.41 24.52
C THR A 423 3.64 26.49 25.19
N CYS A 424 2.35 26.64 24.83
CA CYS A 424 1.29 25.74 25.28
C CYS A 424 1.55 24.33 24.75
N ALA A 425 1.53 23.32 25.63
CA ALA A 425 1.76 21.92 25.28
C ALA A 425 1.02 20.99 26.26
N PRO A 426 -0.03 20.27 25.83
CA PRO A 426 -0.78 19.39 26.73
C PRO A 426 0.07 18.22 27.25
N ILE A 427 1.19 17.88 26.58
CA ILE A 427 2.22 16.95 27.05
C ILE A 427 3.58 17.67 27.06
N TYR A 428 4.28 17.60 28.19
CA TYR A 428 5.51 18.35 28.45
C TYR A 428 6.58 17.48 29.12
N ALA A 429 7.81 17.54 28.60
CA ALA A 429 8.99 16.88 29.16
C ALA A 429 10.12 17.93 29.32
N GLY A 430 10.35 18.36 30.55
CA GLY A 430 11.28 19.43 30.91
C GLY A 430 11.15 19.77 32.40
N THR A 431 11.78 20.85 32.84
CA THR A 431 11.83 21.31 34.25
C THR A 431 10.51 21.08 35.01
N PRO A 432 10.50 20.29 36.11
CA PRO A 432 11.66 19.82 36.88
C PRO A 432 12.46 18.64 36.27
N LEU A 433 11.94 17.94 35.25
CA LEU A 433 12.66 16.87 34.57
C LEU A 433 13.73 17.45 33.63
N THR A 434 14.98 17.55 34.10
CA THR A 434 16.10 18.13 33.33
C THR A 434 17.13 17.11 32.86
N THR A 435 17.08 15.86 33.34
CA THR A 435 17.95 14.76 32.91
C THR A 435 17.20 13.43 33.03
N LEU A 436 17.38 12.51 32.07
CA LEU A 436 16.87 11.14 32.15
C LEU A 436 17.88 10.20 32.82
N THR A 437 17.40 9.33 33.72
CA THR A 437 18.11 8.16 34.25
C THR A 437 17.41 6.83 33.88
N ALA A 438 16.28 6.91 33.16
CA ALA A 438 15.66 5.79 32.46
C ALA A 438 14.96 6.27 31.16
N ASP A 439 14.64 5.34 30.26
CA ASP A 439 13.96 5.66 28.99
C ASP A 439 12.57 6.29 29.19
N LEU A 440 12.23 7.22 28.29
CA LEU A 440 10.98 7.96 28.23
C LEU A 440 10.30 7.75 26.87
N LEU A 441 9.27 6.92 26.81
CA LEU A 441 8.49 6.60 25.61
C LEU A 441 7.09 7.24 25.65
N ILE A 442 6.68 7.86 24.55
CA ILE A 442 5.31 8.34 24.28
C ILE A 442 4.83 7.69 22.98
N ASN A 443 3.77 6.87 23.02
CA ASN A 443 3.42 5.97 21.91
C ASN A 443 1.90 5.73 21.70
N GLN A 444 1.47 5.74 20.43
CA GLN A 444 0.09 5.53 19.96
C GLN A 444 -0.94 6.47 20.60
N ILE A 445 -0.60 7.76 20.73
CA ILE A 445 -1.49 8.82 21.20
C ILE A 445 -1.81 9.76 20.03
N THR A 446 -3.04 10.26 19.96
CA THR A 446 -3.39 11.42 19.12
C THR A 446 -3.34 12.69 19.95
N VAL A 447 -2.65 13.74 19.49
CA VAL A 447 -2.56 15.02 20.18
C VAL A 447 -3.21 16.15 19.38
N ARG A 448 -4.09 16.91 20.03
CA ARG A 448 -4.79 18.08 19.49
C ARG A 448 -4.35 19.34 20.26
N PRO A 449 -3.35 20.10 19.78
CA PRO A 449 -3.00 21.39 20.37
C PRO A 449 -4.09 22.44 20.12
N ASN A 450 -4.27 23.41 21.02
CA ASN A 450 -5.27 24.46 20.82
C ASN A 450 -4.83 25.42 19.70
N PRO A 451 -5.56 25.52 18.57
CA PRO A 451 -5.16 26.34 17.43
C PRO A 451 -5.20 27.85 17.74
N ASN A 452 -5.85 28.29 18.82
CA ASN A 452 -6.02 29.71 19.14
C ASN A 452 -4.82 30.30 19.88
N ASN A 453 -3.99 29.48 20.52
CA ASN A 453 -2.85 29.93 21.31
C ASN A 453 -1.73 30.45 20.38
N ALA A 454 -0.94 31.43 20.85
CA ALA A 454 0.06 32.10 20.01
C ALA A 454 1.26 31.19 19.73
N TRP A 455 1.95 30.76 20.79
CA TRP A 455 2.91 29.65 20.73
C TRP A 455 2.27 28.36 21.25
N ALA A 456 2.16 27.33 20.40
CA ALA A 456 1.51 26.07 20.74
C ALA A 456 2.17 24.86 20.07
N THR A 457 2.25 23.73 20.78
CA THR A 457 2.68 22.44 20.25
C THR A 457 1.85 21.30 20.86
N GLY A 458 1.86 20.11 20.26
CA GLY A 458 1.26 18.92 20.87
C GLY A 458 2.14 18.33 21.97
N ILE A 459 3.42 18.12 21.67
CA ILE A 459 4.45 17.69 22.65
C ILE A 459 5.58 18.73 22.70
N LEU A 460 6.02 19.07 23.91
CA LEU A 460 7.12 20.00 24.18
C LEU A 460 8.25 19.34 24.98
N PHE A 461 9.45 19.27 24.40
CA PHE A 461 10.70 19.02 25.12
C PHE A 461 11.40 20.35 25.39
N ASN A 462 11.81 20.59 26.63
CA ASN A 462 12.42 21.87 27.02
C ASN A 462 13.51 21.68 28.08
N ASN A 463 14.77 21.89 27.70
CA ASN A 463 15.95 21.66 28.53
C ASN A 463 16.08 20.21 29.06
N LEU A 464 15.68 19.22 28.26
CA LEU A 464 15.80 17.81 28.63
C LEU A 464 17.14 17.22 28.18
N ASN A 465 18.08 17.07 29.12
CA ASN A 465 19.30 16.33 28.87
C ASN A 465 19.02 14.81 28.79
N THR A 466 19.53 14.16 27.75
CA THR A 466 19.43 12.71 27.53
C THR A 466 20.81 12.07 27.29
N THR A 467 21.89 12.69 27.78
CA THR A 467 23.25 12.10 27.71
C THR A 467 23.33 10.80 28.51
N GLY A 468 23.76 9.72 27.88
CA GLY A 468 24.00 8.43 28.51
C GLY A 468 23.47 7.28 27.66
N ALA A 469 23.00 6.23 28.33
CA ALA A 469 22.40 5.06 27.68
C ALA A 469 20.89 5.21 27.41
N PHE A 470 20.27 6.31 27.86
CA PHE A 470 18.82 6.50 27.87
C PHE A 470 18.35 7.46 26.77
N GLN A 471 17.11 7.31 26.34
CA GLN A 471 16.51 8.02 25.21
C GLN A 471 15.12 8.58 25.53
N ALA A 472 14.80 9.72 24.93
CA ALA A 472 13.44 10.25 24.85
C ALA A 472 12.85 9.90 23.48
N VAL A 473 11.76 9.12 23.46
CA VAL A 473 11.20 8.52 22.24
C VAL A 473 9.74 8.94 22.07
N VAL A 474 9.45 9.66 20.97
CA VAL A 474 8.09 9.93 20.50
C VAL A 474 7.86 9.09 19.25
N ALA A 475 7.15 7.96 19.40
CA ALA A 475 7.01 6.96 18.35
C ALA A 475 5.55 6.64 18.02
N GLY A 476 5.17 6.70 16.74
CA GLY A 476 3.85 6.22 16.28
C GLY A 476 2.66 7.03 16.83
N ASN A 477 2.81 8.35 16.99
CA ASN A 477 1.75 9.23 17.45
C ASN A 477 1.12 10.02 16.30
N GLY A 478 -0.16 10.38 16.44
CA GLY A 478 -0.87 11.26 15.52
C GLY A 478 -0.94 12.69 16.07
N PHE A 479 -0.80 13.70 15.22
CA PHE A 479 -1.01 15.10 15.57
C PHE A 479 -2.07 15.70 14.65
N GLU A 480 -3.12 16.24 15.25
CA GLU A 480 -4.31 16.76 14.55
C GLU A 480 -4.42 18.26 14.77
N GLY A 481 -3.47 19.02 14.21
CA GLY A 481 -3.51 20.47 14.19
C GLY A 481 -4.54 21.00 13.19
N THR A 482 -5.40 21.90 13.66
CA THR A 482 -6.51 22.47 12.89
C THR A 482 -6.22 23.88 12.34
N PRO A 483 -7.04 24.39 11.40
CA PRO A 483 -7.11 25.81 11.07
C PRO A 483 -7.39 26.68 12.30
N SER A 484 -6.81 27.89 12.31
CA SER A 484 -6.95 28.84 13.41
C SER A 484 -7.72 30.10 12.96
N PRO A 485 -8.77 30.53 13.69
CA PRO A 485 -9.42 31.82 13.48
C PRO A 485 -8.73 32.99 14.22
N ALA A 486 -7.60 32.74 14.91
CA ALA A 486 -6.92 33.77 15.69
C ALA A 486 -6.30 34.87 14.79
N PRO A 487 -6.29 36.16 15.22
CA PRO A 487 -5.67 37.23 14.46
C PRO A 487 -4.14 37.06 14.33
N TYR A 488 -3.60 37.48 13.18
CA TYR A 488 -2.17 37.40 12.86
C TYR A 488 -1.26 38.01 13.94
N ALA A 489 -0.20 37.28 14.31
CA ALA A 489 0.82 37.73 15.25
C ALA A 489 2.21 37.29 14.76
N ALA A 490 3.06 38.25 14.41
CA ALA A 490 4.39 38.02 13.84
C ALA A 490 5.32 37.25 14.79
N GLY A 491 6.11 36.31 14.26
CA GLY A 491 7.09 35.53 15.04
C GLY A 491 6.50 34.46 15.96
N THR A 492 5.17 34.26 15.95
CA THR A 492 4.51 33.21 16.73
C THR A 492 4.53 31.87 15.97
N VAL A 493 4.82 30.78 16.69
CA VAL A 493 5.06 29.45 16.11
C VAL A 493 4.05 28.43 16.61
N ARG A 494 3.41 27.71 15.70
CA ARG A 494 2.58 26.54 16.02
C ARG A 494 3.16 25.27 15.41
N SER A 495 3.15 24.19 16.18
CA SER A 495 3.72 22.91 15.75
C SER A 495 2.98 21.66 16.23
N GLY A 496 3.38 20.49 15.72
CA GLY A 496 2.99 19.19 16.28
C GLY A 496 3.91 18.76 17.42
N ILE A 497 5.23 18.81 17.18
CA ILE A 497 6.27 18.51 18.18
C ILE A 497 7.26 19.67 18.20
N ALA A 498 7.68 20.10 19.40
CA ALA A 498 8.74 21.09 19.58
C ALA A 498 9.78 20.60 20.59
N ALA A 499 11.06 20.81 20.30
CA ALA A 499 12.17 20.53 21.21
C ALA A 499 13.14 21.72 21.30
N TYR A 500 13.41 22.18 22.52
CA TYR A 500 14.35 23.26 22.81
C TYR A 500 15.43 22.76 23.76
N ASN A 501 16.71 22.98 23.40
CA ASN A 501 17.88 22.57 24.18
C ASN A 501 17.78 21.13 24.75
N SER A 502 17.35 20.17 23.93
CA SER A 502 17.05 18.79 24.36
C SER A 502 17.76 17.76 23.47
N GLY A 503 18.32 16.71 24.07
CA GLY A 503 19.17 15.72 23.38
C GLY A 503 20.35 15.24 24.23
N PRO A 504 21.30 14.45 23.69
CA PRO A 504 21.42 14.05 22.28
C PRO A 504 20.59 12.84 21.85
N ASN A 505 19.95 12.11 22.77
CA ASN A 505 19.21 10.88 22.49
C ASN A 505 17.69 11.14 22.36
N LEU A 506 17.30 12.17 21.62
CA LEU A 506 15.90 12.45 21.28
C LEU A 506 15.51 11.77 19.96
N THR A 507 14.53 10.87 19.99
CA THR A 507 14.07 10.11 18.84
C THR A 507 12.61 10.44 18.53
N ILE A 508 12.35 11.01 17.36
CA ILE A 508 11.01 11.29 16.84
C ILE A 508 10.80 10.40 15.61
N ALA A 509 9.98 9.34 15.73
CA ALA A 509 9.88 8.29 14.71
C ALA A 509 8.45 7.83 14.38
N TYR A 510 8.17 7.46 13.13
CA TYR A 510 6.89 6.86 12.71
C TYR A 510 5.63 7.69 13.03
N ASN A 511 5.75 8.98 13.34
CA ASN A 511 4.61 9.83 13.69
C ASN A 511 3.91 10.34 12.43
N TYR A 512 2.59 10.51 12.51
CA TYR A 512 1.80 11.25 11.53
C TYR A 512 1.55 12.67 12.06
N VAL A 513 2.26 13.65 11.54
CA VAL A 513 2.26 15.01 12.05
C VAL A 513 1.56 15.95 11.06
N LEU A 514 0.36 16.43 11.43
CA LEU A 514 -0.26 17.60 10.83
C LEU A 514 -0.16 18.76 11.82
N ALA A 515 0.64 19.78 11.48
CA ALA A 515 0.82 20.97 12.32
C ALA A 515 -0.50 21.73 12.52
N GLY A 516 -0.59 22.53 13.59
CA GLY A 516 -1.60 23.58 13.67
C GLY A 516 -1.35 24.63 12.57
N SER A 517 -2.42 25.20 12.01
CA SER A 517 -2.25 26.31 11.06
C SER A 517 -1.63 27.51 11.78
N GLY A 518 -0.44 27.88 11.32
CA GLY A 518 0.42 28.90 11.93
C GLY A 518 -0.20 30.29 11.82
N ASN A 519 0.07 31.13 12.81
CA ASN A 519 -0.28 32.54 12.73
C ASN A 519 0.74 33.26 11.83
N SER A 520 2.01 33.17 12.22
CA SER A 520 3.19 33.59 11.44
C SER A 520 3.98 32.36 10.97
N VAL A 521 4.22 31.39 11.85
CA VAL A 521 4.94 30.15 11.52
C VAL A 521 4.11 28.91 11.81
N SER A 522 4.06 27.98 10.86
CA SER A 522 3.61 26.58 11.03
C SER A 522 4.79 25.63 10.81
N ALA A 523 5.05 24.73 11.75
CA ALA A 523 6.08 23.70 11.62
C ALA A 523 5.52 22.33 12.02
N GLY A 524 5.69 21.28 11.22
CA GLY A 524 5.33 19.92 11.67
C GLY A 524 6.14 19.53 12.91
N ILE A 525 7.45 19.50 12.77
CA ILE A 525 8.42 19.29 13.86
C ILE A 525 9.35 20.51 13.95
N LEU A 526 9.48 21.09 15.14
CA LEU A 526 10.46 22.12 15.47
C LEU A 526 11.55 21.55 16.39
N THR A 527 12.80 21.82 16.07
CA THR A 527 13.96 21.62 16.95
C THR A 527 14.78 22.91 17.02
N ASP A 528 15.20 23.28 18.22
CA ASP A 528 16.12 24.41 18.46
C ASP A 528 17.21 23.99 19.44
N THR A 529 18.48 24.13 19.04
CA THR A 529 19.66 23.75 19.84
C THR A 529 19.58 22.29 20.35
N SER A 530 18.82 21.45 19.63
CA SER A 530 18.39 20.11 20.06
C SER A 530 18.95 19.04 19.13
N GLN A 531 19.18 17.85 19.67
CA GLN A 531 20.02 16.81 19.07
C GLN A 531 19.34 15.43 19.13
N GLY A 532 19.54 14.63 18.08
CA GLY A 532 19.00 13.27 17.99
C GLY A 532 18.59 12.88 16.57
N ALA A 533 17.43 12.22 16.44
CA ALA A 533 16.93 11.68 15.18
C ALA A 533 15.45 12.00 14.93
N ILE A 534 15.13 12.37 13.70
CA ILE A 534 13.77 12.51 13.16
C ILE A 534 13.68 11.54 11.97
N TYR A 535 13.06 10.36 12.13
CA TYR A 535 13.08 9.35 11.06
C TYR A 535 11.77 8.61 10.78
N SER A 536 11.54 8.26 9.52
CA SER A 536 10.35 7.53 9.04
C SER A 536 9.00 8.14 9.45
N ASN A 537 8.92 9.48 9.62
CA ASN A 537 7.68 10.18 9.93
C ASN A 537 6.99 10.70 8.65
N TRP A 538 5.67 10.92 8.72
CA TRP A 538 4.93 11.75 7.76
C TRP A 538 4.71 13.13 8.39
N VAL A 539 5.38 14.16 7.87
CA VAL A 539 5.49 15.47 8.54
C VAL A 539 4.99 16.61 7.66
N ASN A 540 3.99 17.34 8.13
CA ASN A 540 3.32 18.38 7.35
C ASN A 540 3.28 19.70 8.10
N GLY A 541 3.88 20.74 7.50
CA GLY A 541 3.47 22.11 7.76
C GLY A 541 2.03 22.30 7.27
N ASN A 542 1.24 23.11 7.96
CA ASN A 542 -0.16 23.38 7.61
C ASN A 542 -0.27 24.79 6.99
N SER A 543 -1.42 25.44 7.01
CA SER A 543 -1.56 26.81 6.51
C SER A 543 -0.78 27.83 7.36
N HIS A 544 -0.48 29.00 6.79
CA HIS A 544 -0.11 30.21 7.54
C HIS A 544 -0.66 31.47 6.88
N VAL A 545 -0.92 32.51 7.69
CA VAL A 545 -1.66 33.72 7.27
C VAL A 545 -0.73 34.84 6.80
N GLY A 546 0.53 34.83 7.23
CA GLY A 546 1.47 35.92 7.01
C GLY A 546 2.03 36.02 5.58
N THR A 547 2.49 37.22 5.23
CA THR A 547 3.16 37.51 3.94
C THR A 547 4.53 38.19 4.13
N GLY A 548 4.92 38.45 5.38
CA GLY A 548 6.20 39.03 5.75
C GLY A 548 7.35 38.05 5.58
N ALA A 549 8.57 38.55 5.65
CA ALA A 549 9.74 37.77 5.25
C ALA A 549 10.05 36.55 6.14
N ALA A 550 9.57 36.57 7.38
CA ALA A 550 9.71 35.48 8.36
C ALA A 550 8.50 34.52 8.39
N ASP A 551 7.40 34.84 7.71
CA ASP A 551 6.18 34.03 7.73
C ASP A 551 6.32 32.82 6.82
N HIS A 552 6.13 31.62 7.35
CA HIS A 552 6.37 30.37 6.61
C HIS A 552 5.59 29.17 7.18
N SER A 553 5.33 28.21 6.31
CA SER A 553 4.93 26.85 6.70
C SER A 553 6.02 25.86 6.29
N THR A 554 6.46 25.00 7.20
CA THR A 554 7.48 23.98 6.94
C THR A 554 7.10 22.63 7.52
N GLY A 555 7.52 21.55 6.87
CA GLY A 555 7.41 20.22 7.46
C GLY A 555 8.33 20.09 8.68
N ILE A 556 9.62 20.32 8.48
CA ILE A 556 10.63 20.23 9.55
C ILE A 556 11.34 21.58 9.68
N LEU A 557 11.52 22.05 10.92
CA LEU A 557 12.25 23.28 11.28
C LEU A 557 13.39 22.94 12.25
N ILE A 558 14.62 23.30 11.88
CA ILE A 558 15.84 23.05 12.68
C ILE A 558 16.56 24.37 12.92
N ARG A 559 16.75 24.76 14.17
CA ARG A 559 17.37 26.05 14.54
C ARG A 559 18.62 25.86 15.40
N ASN A 560 19.61 26.72 15.18
CA ASN A 560 20.79 26.92 16.03
C ASN A 560 21.67 25.66 16.28
N LEU A 561 21.62 24.66 15.38
CA LEU A 561 22.39 23.42 15.52
C LEU A 561 23.86 23.65 15.12
N SER A 562 24.77 23.63 16.10
CA SER A 562 26.13 24.18 15.99
C SER A 562 27.24 23.18 16.30
N GLY A 563 28.48 23.49 15.88
CA GLY A 563 29.66 22.65 16.15
C GLY A 563 29.51 21.24 15.58
N ALA A 564 29.61 20.23 16.46
CA ALA A 564 29.43 18.82 16.14
C ALA A 564 28.08 18.25 16.64
N GLN A 565 27.10 19.10 16.95
CA GLN A 565 25.79 18.67 17.45
C GLN A 565 25.06 17.83 16.39
N THR A 566 24.66 16.60 16.75
CA THR A 566 24.09 15.64 15.78
C THR A 566 22.59 15.79 15.64
N MET A 567 22.11 15.87 14.39
CA MET A 567 20.70 15.76 14.04
C MET A 567 20.57 14.93 12.75
N ALA A 568 19.90 13.78 12.81
CA ALA A 568 19.68 12.90 11.67
C ALA A 568 18.21 12.91 11.24
N VAL A 569 17.95 13.46 10.05
CA VAL A 569 16.63 13.49 9.40
C VAL A 569 16.61 12.45 8.28
N SER A 570 16.00 11.29 8.53
CA SER A 570 16.10 10.12 7.64
C SER A 570 14.74 9.53 7.22
N ASN A 571 14.58 9.11 5.97
CA ASN A 571 13.37 8.40 5.49
C ASN A 571 12.02 9.13 5.70
N ASN A 572 11.97 10.43 5.95
CA ASN A 572 10.68 11.11 6.22
C ASN A 572 9.94 11.45 4.91
N VAL A 573 8.61 11.36 4.94
CA VAL A 573 7.71 11.92 3.93
C VAL A 573 7.26 13.31 4.40
N VAL A 574 7.52 14.35 3.60
CA VAL A 574 7.36 15.74 4.02
C VAL A 574 6.35 16.49 3.14
N ASN A 575 5.41 17.18 3.79
CA ASN A 575 4.31 17.98 3.22
C ASN A 575 3.31 17.24 2.30
N SER A 576 3.25 15.91 2.35
CA SER A 576 2.31 15.10 1.55
C SER A 576 0.84 15.54 1.65
N TYR A 577 0.39 15.92 2.86
CA TYR A 577 -0.98 16.38 3.09
C TYR A 577 -1.31 17.67 2.33
N GLN A 578 -0.33 18.56 2.11
CA GLN A 578 -0.58 19.84 1.44
C GLN A 578 -1.06 19.66 -0.02
N GLN A 579 -0.70 18.54 -0.66
CA GLN A 579 -1.03 18.28 -2.06
C GLN A 579 -2.48 17.84 -2.30
N ILE A 580 -3.22 17.44 -1.25
CA ILE A 580 -4.61 16.94 -1.37
C ILE A 580 -5.58 17.38 -0.25
N GLY A 581 -5.10 18.07 0.80
CA GLY A 581 -5.88 18.35 2.00
C GLY A 581 -7.22 19.01 1.70
N SER A 582 -8.32 18.37 2.11
CA SER A 582 -9.69 18.63 1.64
C SER A 582 -10.28 20.01 1.99
N SER A 583 -9.55 20.84 2.73
CA SER A 583 -9.90 22.24 3.04
C SER A 583 -8.87 23.27 2.56
N GLY A 584 -7.90 22.87 1.72
CA GLY A 584 -6.92 23.76 1.08
C GLY A 584 -5.87 24.32 2.04
N VAL A 585 -4.63 23.82 1.97
CA VAL A 585 -3.50 24.46 2.68
C VAL A 585 -3.19 25.79 1.99
N THR A 586 -3.28 26.88 2.75
CA THR A 586 -3.04 28.25 2.28
C THR A 586 -1.77 28.78 2.91
N ALA A 587 -0.79 29.15 2.07
CA ALA A 587 0.50 29.65 2.51
C ALA A 587 1.09 30.57 1.42
N TYR A 588 1.65 31.70 1.84
CA TYR A 588 2.39 32.59 0.92
C TYR A 588 3.77 31.99 0.56
N ARG A 589 4.41 31.40 1.56
CA ARG A 589 5.72 30.73 1.49
C ARG A 589 5.67 29.37 2.17
N THR A 590 6.23 28.36 1.53
CA THR A 590 6.39 27.02 2.12
C THR A 590 7.80 26.47 1.93
N SER A 591 8.18 25.57 2.83
CA SER A 591 9.37 24.75 2.69
C SER A 591 9.12 23.30 3.12
N GLY A 592 9.90 22.36 2.59
CA GLY A 592 9.90 20.97 3.06
C GLY A 592 10.67 20.85 4.38
N ILE A 593 11.98 21.04 4.30
CA ILE A 593 12.89 21.11 5.44
C ILE A 593 13.51 22.51 5.48
N PHE A 594 13.47 23.17 6.64
CA PHE A 594 14.01 24.51 6.84
C PHE A 594 15.00 24.52 7.99
N THR A 595 16.21 25.03 7.76
CA THR A 595 17.26 25.13 8.78
C THR A 595 17.72 26.57 8.96
N VAL A 596 17.74 27.07 10.19
CA VAL A 596 18.14 28.44 10.55
C VAL A 596 19.36 28.38 11.46
N ASN A 597 20.41 29.15 11.18
CA ASN A 597 21.63 29.24 12.00
C ASN A 597 22.28 27.88 12.34
N SER A 598 22.19 26.89 11.44
CA SER A 598 22.56 25.49 11.73
C SER A 598 23.80 25.02 10.93
N PRO A 599 25.03 25.46 11.29
CA PRO A 599 26.28 25.11 10.60
C PRO A 599 26.90 23.77 11.06
N SER A 600 26.20 22.92 11.82
CA SER A 600 26.75 21.64 12.28
C SER A 600 27.16 20.72 11.12
N THR A 601 28.34 20.11 11.23
CA THR A 601 28.83 19.07 10.31
C THR A 601 28.08 17.75 10.43
N ASN A 602 27.33 17.58 11.52
CA ASN A 602 26.60 16.36 11.89
C ASN A 602 25.08 16.53 11.69
N LEU A 603 24.68 17.43 10.79
CA LEU A 603 23.32 17.57 10.29
C LEU A 603 23.14 16.69 9.05
N PHE A 604 22.46 15.56 9.19
CA PHE A 604 22.24 14.59 8.12
C PHE A 604 20.81 14.67 7.59
N LEU A 605 20.64 14.85 6.29
CA LEU A 605 19.35 14.87 5.59
C LEU A 605 19.37 13.75 4.54
N LEU A 606 18.88 12.56 4.90
CA LEU A 606 19.08 11.31 4.16
C LEU A 606 17.77 10.67 3.70
N HIS A 607 17.69 10.22 2.45
CA HIS A 607 16.56 9.41 1.95
C HIS A 607 15.16 9.99 2.23
N ASN A 608 14.99 11.30 2.39
CA ASN A 608 13.66 11.88 2.62
C ASN A 608 12.94 12.07 1.27
N THR A 609 11.60 12.03 1.28
CA THR A 609 10.79 12.51 0.15
C THR A 609 10.17 13.85 0.53
N VAL A 610 10.68 14.91 -0.08
CA VAL A 610 10.53 16.29 0.38
C VAL A 610 9.80 17.14 -0.65
N PHE A 611 8.50 17.35 -0.43
CA PHE A 611 7.75 18.38 -1.16
C PHE A 611 7.95 19.74 -0.49
N GLY A 612 8.33 20.74 -1.29
CA GLY A 612 8.51 22.13 -0.85
C GLY A 612 7.22 22.84 -0.42
N GLY A 613 6.07 22.19 -0.51
CA GLY A 613 4.75 22.68 -0.10
C GLY A 613 4.07 23.59 -1.12
N VAL A 614 2.77 23.84 -0.93
CA VAL A 614 1.88 24.55 -1.87
C VAL A 614 1.97 26.08 -1.84
N GLY A 615 3.09 26.63 -1.39
CA GLY A 615 3.31 28.09 -1.31
C GLY A 615 3.00 28.79 -2.62
N THR A 616 2.18 29.85 -2.55
CA THR A 616 1.68 30.57 -3.73
C THR A 616 2.73 31.49 -4.37
N THR A 617 3.69 31.97 -3.59
CA THR A 617 4.85 32.72 -4.07
C THR A 617 6.12 31.89 -3.98
N ASP A 618 6.49 31.41 -2.79
CA ASP A 618 7.74 30.67 -2.62
C ASP A 618 7.50 29.24 -2.16
N SER A 619 8.15 28.27 -2.81
CA SER A 619 8.15 26.85 -2.47
C SER A 619 9.59 26.34 -2.52
N PHE A 620 10.12 25.90 -1.37
CA PHE A 620 11.51 25.47 -1.20
C PHE A 620 11.59 24.00 -0.76
N GLY A 621 12.33 23.15 -1.47
CA GLY A 621 12.53 21.76 -1.06
C GLY A 621 13.25 21.66 0.29
N ILE A 622 14.54 22.01 0.29
CA ILE A 622 15.36 22.22 1.48
C ILE A 622 15.87 23.67 1.47
N GLN A 623 15.59 24.41 2.54
CA GLN A 623 16.01 25.80 2.73
C GLN A 623 16.97 25.90 3.92
N GLN A 624 18.08 26.61 3.75
CA GLN A 624 19.10 26.80 4.79
C GLN A 624 19.51 28.28 4.86
N ILE A 625 19.34 28.92 6.02
CA ILE A 625 19.64 30.35 6.19
C ILE A 625 20.44 30.69 7.46
N GLY A 626 21.03 31.89 7.47
CA GLY A 626 21.66 32.54 8.62
C GLY A 626 23.13 32.16 8.79
N SER A 627 23.43 30.86 8.77
CA SER A 627 24.81 30.34 8.81
C SER A 627 25.14 29.55 7.55
N ALA A 628 26.43 29.52 7.17
CA ALA A 628 26.91 28.69 6.07
C ALA A 628 26.69 27.20 6.38
N SER A 629 25.96 26.49 5.52
CA SER A 629 25.61 25.08 5.76
C SER A 629 26.83 24.14 5.70
N ALA A 630 26.85 23.14 6.56
CA ALA A 630 27.78 22.00 6.55
C ALA A 630 27.03 20.65 6.46
N ALA A 631 25.76 20.68 6.02
CA ALA A 631 24.86 19.53 6.05
C ALA A 631 25.30 18.39 5.12
N LYS A 632 24.78 17.20 5.41
CA LYS A 632 25.04 15.95 4.69
C LYS A 632 23.76 15.51 3.98
N ILE A 633 23.57 15.97 2.74
CA ILE A 633 22.32 15.83 1.98
C ILE A 633 22.47 14.68 0.97
N ALA A 634 21.84 13.53 1.24
CA ALA A 634 21.99 12.36 0.36
C ALA A 634 20.70 11.56 0.08
N ASN A 635 20.59 11.05 -1.16
CA ASN A 635 19.52 10.17 -1.63
C ASN A 635 18.07 10.69 -1.44
N ASN A 636 17.87 12.00 -1.29
CA ASN A 636 16.53 12.57 -1.12
C ASN A 636 15.82 12.74 -2.47
N GLN A 637 14.51 12.54 -2.50
CA GLN A 637 13.63 13.08 -3.55
C GLN A 637 13.22 14.49 -3.13
N ILE A 638 13.50 15.51 -3.94
CA ILE A 638 13.22 16.90 -3.58
C ILE A 638 12.55 17.62 -4.75
N PHE A 639 11.38 18.22 -4.49
CA PHE A 639 10.57 18.88 -5.51
C PHE A 639 9.72 20.01 -4.94
N THR A 640 9.18 20.89 -5.80
CA THR A 640 8.48 22.11 -5.38
C THR A 640 7.13 22.31 -6.07
N ASN A 641 6.30 23.22 -5.55
CA ASN A 641 5.03 23.57 -6.19
C ASN A 641 5.29 24.27 -7.54
N THR A 642 5.05 23.55 -8.65
CA THR A 642 5.18 24.08 -10.02
C THR A 642 4.32 25.33 -10.26
N GLY A 643 3.19 25.46 -9.56
CA GLY A 643 2.27 26.60 -9.62
C GLY A 643 2.70 27.84 -8.83
N ALA A 644 3.75 27.79 -8.01
CA ALA A 644 4.22 28.97 -7.26
C ALA A 644 4.74 30.07 -8.19
N THR A 645 4.54 31.34 -7.83
CA THR A 645 4.82 32.49 -8.72
C THR A 645 6.23 33.07 -8.60
N GLY A 646 6.93 32.81 -7.49
CA GLY A 646 8.26 33.31 -7.15
C GLY A 646 9.33 32.21 -7.15
N ASN A 647 9.94 31.94 -5.99
CA ASN A 647 11.01 30.95 -5.88
C ASN A 647 10.45 29.51 -5.92
N LYS A 648 10.95 28.68 -6.84
CA LYS A 648 10.66 27.23 -6.94
C LYS A 648 11.96 26.47 -6.89
N VAL A 649 12.57 26.36 -5.71
CA VAL A 649 13.99 25.99 -5.58
C VAL A 649 14.15 24.72 -4.76
N CYS A 650 14.78 23.69 -5.33
CA CYS A 650 14.97 22.42 -4.63
C CYS A 650 15.93 22.55 -3.43
N LEU A 651 17.10 23.17 -3.59
CA LEU A 651 18.06 23.44 -2.51
C LEU A 651 18.38 24.95 -2.44
N ASN A 652 18.16 25.62 -1.30
CA ASN A 652 18.39 27.06 -1.17
C ASN A 652 19.29 27.41 0.02
N PHE A 653 20.41 28.09 -0.22
CA PHE A 653 21.44 28.43 0.77
C PHE A 653 21.65 29.94 0.86
N THR A 654 21.46 30.55 2.04
CA THR A 654 21.73 31.99 2.29
C THR A 654 22.30 32.22 3.70
N PRO A 655 23.63 32.31 3.90
CA PRO A 655 24.69 32.60 2.92
C PRO A 655 25.12 31.38 2.09
N ALA A 656 26.16 31.55 1.27
CA ALA A 656 26.82 30.46 0.57
C ALA A 656 27.26 29.34 1.54
N PRO A 657 27.26 28.06 1.12
CA PRO A 657 27.60 26.94 1.98
C PRO A 657 29.07 26.90 2.37
N SER A 658 29.39 26.12 3.41
CA SER A 658 30.75 25.88 3.88
C SER A 658 31.46 24.78 3.08
N GLY A 659 32.78 24.69 3.21
CA GLY A 659 33.58 23.59 2.66
C GLY A 659 33.30 22.20 3.27
N ASN A 660 32.33 22.07 4.17
CA ASN A 660 31.92 20.79 4.77
C ASN A 660 30.59 20.24 4.23
N LEU A 661 29.88 21.00 3.38
CA LEU A 661 28.64 20.56 2.74
C LEU A 661 28.86 19.32 1.85
N GLU A 662 27.93 18.36 1.91
CA GLU A 662 27.84 17.25 0.95
C GLU A 662 26.45 17.21 0.31
N VAL A 663 26.38 17.04 -1.01
CA VAL A 663 25.14 16.90 -1.78
C VAL A 663 25.33 15.77 -2.80
N LYS A 664 24.87 14.56 -2.50
CA LYS A 664 25.17 13.35 -3.29
C LYS A 664 23.97 12.40 -3.46
N GLY A 665 23.75 11.84 -4.64
CA GLY A 665 22.67 10.85 -4.86
C GLY A 665 21.23 11.41 -4.87
N ASN A 666 21.01 12.72 -4.77
CA ASN A 666 19.65 13.30 -4.65
C ASN A 666 19.00 13.51 -6.02
N ASN A 667 17.70 13.28 -6.13
CA ASN A 667 16.92 13.65 -7.31
C ASN A 667 16.15 14.96 -7.06
N LEU A 668 16.39 15.96 -7.90
CA LEU A 668 15.90 17.34 -7.76
C LEU A 668 15.01 17.67 -8.97
N PHE A 669 13.69 17.74 -8.80
CA PHE A 669 12.74 17.88 -9.91
C PHE A 669 11.63 18.88 -9.62
N ASP A 670 10.85 19.24 -10.66
CA ASP A 670 9.72 20.19 -10.58
C ASP A 670 10.05 21.53 -9.87
N CYS A 671 11.30 21.97 -10.01
CA CYS A 671 11.85 23.22 -9.45
C CYS A 671 12.60 24.00 -10.54
N ASN A 672 12.49 25.34 -10.55
CA ASN A 672 13.12 26.21 -11.55
C ASN A 672 14.60 26.48 -11.30
N VAL A 673 15.10 26.16 -10.11
CA VAL A 673 16.54 26.13 -9.77
C VAL A 673 16.80 24.91 -8.89
N LEU A 674 17.75 24.06 -9.32
CA LEU A 674 18.09 22.84 -8.58
C LEU A 674 18.81 23.18 -7.26
N ALA A 675 19.80 24.07 -7.30
CA ALA A 675 20.40 24.63 -6.09
C ALA A 675 20.76 26.12 -6.25
N LYS A 676 20.45 26.93 -5.23
CA LYS A 676 20.63 28.39 -5.21
C LYS A 676 21.55 28.82 -4.07
N THR A 677 22.50 29.69 -4.38
CA THR A 677 23.36 30.40 -3.41
C THR A 677 23.24 31.91 -3.64
N PRO A 678 23.82 32.78 -2.79
CA PRO A 678 23.87 34.22 -3.06
C PRO A 678 24.81 34.60 -4.22
N LEU A 679 25.63 33.65 -4.70
CA LEU A 679 26.65 33.87 -5.73
C LEU A 679 26.21 33.34 -7.11
N PHE A 680 25.50 32.21 -7.14
CA PHE A 680 25.02 31.58 -8.37
C PHE A 680 23.83 30.63 -8.15
N ASN A 681 23.05 30.45 -9.22
CA ASN A 681 22.14 29.31 -9.41
C ASN A 681 22.90 28.14 -10.02
N SER A 682 22.47 26.92 -9.70
CA SER A 682 23.14 25.68 -10.10
C SER A 682 22.28 24.81 -11.02
N THR A 683 22.94 24.14 -11.95
CA THR A 683 22.42 23.11 -12.87
C THR A 683 23.23 21.82 -12.71
N LEU A 684 22.75 20.72 -13.29
CA LEU A 684 23.58 19.52 -13.46
C LEU A 684 24.58 19.74 -14.60
N CYS A 685 25.82 19.33 -14.37
CA CYS A 685 26.92 19.38 -15.33
C CYS A 685 27.53 17.98 -15.52
N ALA A 686 28.21 17.75 -16.64
CA ALA A 686 28.73 16.45 -17.07
C ALA A 686 27.69 15.33 -17.34
N GLY A 687 26.40 15.56 -17.05
CA GLY A 687 25.32 14.63 -17.37
C GLY A 687 24.09 14.82 -16.48
N ASN A 688 23.14 13.89 -16.60
CA ASN A 688 22.06 13.67 -15.64
C ASN A 688 21.95 12.15 -15.43
N PRO A 689 22.56 11.59 -14.36
CA PRO A 689 23.13 12.27 -13.19
C PRO A 689 24.42 13.08 -13.42
N GLY A 690 24.73 14.00 -12.49
CA GLY A 690 25.97 14.79 -12.47
C GLY A 690 26.22 15.58 -11.18
N PRO A 691 27.35 16.29 -11.05
CA PRO A 691 27.58 17.35 -10.06
C PRO A 691 26.67 18.56 -10.29
N LEU A 692 26.23 19.20 -9.20
CA LEU A 692 25.54 20.50 -9.21
C LEU A 692 26.56 21.64 -9.28
N ARG A 693 26.59 22.38 -10.39
CA ARG A 693 27.53 23.49 -10.61
C ARG A 693 26.82 24.74 -11.08
N ASN A 694 27.50 25.89 -11.02
CA ASN A 694 27.02 27.11 -11.68
C ASN A 694 26.70 26.87 -13.17
N THR A 695 25.92 27.76 -13.78
CA THR A 695 25.44 27.60 -15.18
C THR A 695 26.55 27.54 -16.25
N LEU A 696 27.80 27.82 -15.90
CA LEU A 696 28.98 27.67 -16.77
C LEU A 696 29.77 26.36 -16.51
N CYS A 697 29.32 25.52 -15.58
CA CYS A 697 29.98 24.28 -15.12
C CYS A 697 31.39 24.46 -14.51
N LEU A 698 31.74 25.69 -14.10
CA LEU A 698 33.08 26.07 -13.59
C LEU A 698 33.20 26.02 -12.06
N LEU A 699 32.10 26.22 -11.33
CA LEU A 699 32.10 26.28 -9.86
C LEU A 699 31.14 25.23 -9.28
N ASP A 700 31.66 24.35 -8.43
CA ASP A 700 30.88 23.36 -7.68
C ASP A 700 30.08 24.00 -6.54
N LEU A 701 28.87 23.46 -6.29
CA LEU A 701 28.03 23.83 -5.15
C LEU A 701 28.65 23.41 -3.80
N ALA A 702 29.34 22.27 -3.77
CA ALA A 702 29.88 21.63 -2.58
C ALA A 702 31.13 20.81 -2.95
N PRO A 703 32.10 20.59 -2.03
CA PRO A 703 33.27 19.76 -2.33
C PRO A 703 32.94 18.28 -2.55
N VAL A 704 31.88 17.77 -1.91
CA VAL A 704 31.34 16.42 -2.15
C VAL A 704 30.00 16.55 -2.86
N ASN A 705 30.04 16.41 -4.19
CA ASN A 705 28.96 16.80 -5.08
C ASN A 705 28.89 15.85 -6.28
N PHE A 706 28.23 14.70 -6.14
CA PHE A 706 28.22 13.68 -7.19
C PHE A 706 26.91 12.90 -7.27
N GLN A 707 26.60 12.41 -8.46
CA GLN A 707 25.41 11.60 -8.75
C GLN A 707 24.10 12.25 -8.29
N ASN A 708 23.92 13.57 -8.48
CA ASN A 708 22.61 14.18 -8.33
C ASN A 708 21.84 14.09 -9.66
N PHE A 709 20.54 13.89 -9.59
CA PHE A 709 19.64 13.63 -10.70
C PHE A 709 18.61 14.77 -10.83
N SER A 710 17.98 14.86 -11.99
CA SER A 710 16.84 15.75 -12.23
C SER A 710 15.87 15.09 -13.21
N HIS A 711 15.05 14.17 -12.71
CA HIS A 711 14.00 13.48 -13.46
C HIS A 711 12.70 13.48 -12.64
N SER A 712 11.57 13.91 -13.21
CA SER A 712 10.29 13.93 -12.50
C SER A 712 9.80 12.51 -12.18
N VAL A 713 9.35 12.29 -10.95
CA VAL A 713 8.91 10.98 -10.45
C VAL A 713 7.42 10.76 -10.73
N VAL A 714 7.05 9.54 -11.14
CA VAL A 714 5.64 9.14 -11.29
C VAL A 714 5.18 8.47 -10.00
N PHE A 715 4.65 9.27 -9.07
CA PHE A 715 4.06 8.73 -7.85
C PHE A 715 2.79 7.91 -8.13
N ALA A 716 2.60 6.83 -7.38
CA ALA A 716 1.39 6.02 -7.42
C ALA A 716 0.18 6.82 -6.87
N ALA A 717 -1.02 6.49 -7.34
CA ALA A 717 -2.25 7.10 -6.83
C ALA A 717 -2.46 6.70 -5.35
N PRO A 718 -2.45 7.65 -4.40
CA PRO A 718 -2.51 7.35 -2.98
C PRO A 718 -3.92 6.97 -2.55
N THR A 719 -4.05 5.93 -1.73
CA THR A 719 -5.34 5.46 -1.18
C THR A 719 -5.64 6.05 0.20
N ASN A 720 -4.62 6.49 0.92
CA ASN A 720 -4.70 7.13 2.24
C ASN A 720 -3.46 8.00 2.51
N PRO A 721 -3.43 8.83 3.58
CA PRO A 721 -2.32 9.77 3.87
C PRO A 721 -0.94 9.12 4.04
N PHE A 722 -0.86 7.84 4.42
CA PHE A 722 0.40 7.11 4.59
C PHE A 722 1.00 6.64 3.26
N THR A 723 0.14 6.37 2.26
CA THR A 723 0.55 5.93 0.90
C THR A 723 1.06 7.06 0.00
N PHE A 724 1.22 8.27 0.52
CA PHE A 724 1.71 9.40 -0.26
C PHE A 724 3.17 9.24 -0.67
N TYR A 725 3.43 9.60 -1.93
CA TYR A 725 4.74 9.50 -2.57
C TYR A 725 5.31 8.08 -2.66
N PHE A 726 4.45 7.05 -2.59
CA PHE A 726 4.79 5.71 -3.04
C PHE A 726 5.20 5.78 -4.52
N LEU A 727 6.31 5.13 -4.87
CA LEU A 727 6.93 5.21 -6.20
C LEU A 727 6.17 4.32 -7.20
N GLY A 728 5.68 4.90 -8.29
CA GLY A 728 4.88 4.21 -9.30
C GLY A 728 5.71 3.55 -10.40
N PRO A 729 5.19 2.49 -11.05
CA PRO A 729 5.93 1.63 -11.97
C PRO A 729 6.42 2.30 -13.27
N ASN A 730 5.94 3.50 -13.58
CA ASN A 730 6.31 4.23 -14.79
C ASN A 730 7.34 5.35 -14.51
N SER A 731 7.99 5.34 -13.35
CA SER A 731 9.05 6.30 -13.01
C SER A 731 10.36 5.91 -13.69
N ASP A 732 11.00 6.84 -14.42
CA ASP A 732 12.34 6.65 -15.03
C ASP A 732 13.30 6.05 -13.99
N CYS A 733 14.06 5.00 -14.36
CA CYS A 733 15.03 4.38 -13.46
C CYS A 733 16.01 5.39 -12.82
N ARG A 734 16.34 6.49 -13.50
CA ARG A 734 17.20 7.59 -13.02
C ARG A 734 16.49 8.57 -12.07
N SER A 735 15.20 8.41 -11.86
CA SER A 735 14.44 9.16 -10.86
C SER A 735 14.34 8.39 -9.54
N VAL A 736 14.27 7.05 -9.59
CA VAL A 736 14.05 6.18 -8.42
C VAL A 736 15.28 5.39 -7.96
N PHE A 737 16.19 5.01 -8.87
CA PHE A 737 17.41 4.27 -8.57
C PHE A 737 18.67 5.09 -8.84
N GLY A 738 19.75 4.64 -8.20
CA GLY A 738 21.10 5.15 -8.44
C GLY A 738 21.59 6.12 -7.37
N GLY A 739 20.96 6.10 -6.19
CA GLY A 739 21.53 6.69 -4.98
C GLY A 739 22.87 6.05 -4.61
N VAL A 740 23.55 6.70 -3.67
CA VAL A 740 24.89 6.33 -3.19
C VAL A 740 24.80 5.73 -1.78
N ASP A 741 25.75 4.92 -1.32
CA ASP A 741 25.87 4.71 0.13
C ASP A 741 26.21 6.07 0.77
N PRO A 742 25.42 6.59 1.73
CA PRO A 742 25.77 7.80 2.45
C PRO A 742 27.12 7.68 3.17
N ALA A 743 27.51 6.46 3.56
CA ALA A 743 28.73 6.08 4.25
C ALA A 743 28.91 6.78 5.62
N TYR A 744 27.85 6.76 6.45
CA TYR A 744 27.85 7.35 7.80
C TYR A 744 27.60 6.29 8.89
N PRO A 745 28.61 5.50 9.30
CA PRO A 745 28.45 4.37 10.21
C PRO A 745 27.73 4.69 11.54
N ALA A 746 27.94 5.88 12.08
CA ALA A 746 27.36 6.33 13.36
C ALA A 746 25.82 6.43 13.36
N ILE A 747 25.18 6.50 12.18
CA ILE A 747 23.71 6.61 12.02
C ILE A 747 23.14 5.60 11.01
N ASN A 748 23.92 4.56 10.65
CA ASN A 748 23.56 3.59 9.59
C ASN A 748 22.19 2.93 9.85
N VAL A 749 21.89 2.61 11.11
CA VAL A 749 20.61 2.03 11.57
C VAL A 749 19.38 2.90 11.25
N LEU A 750 19.55 4.20 10.97
CA LEU A 750 18.46 5.12 10.61
C LEU A 750 18.17 5.14 9.10
N TYR A 751 18.97 4.48 8.26
CA TYR A 751 18.80 4.49 6.80
C TYR A 751 19.00 3.14 6.09
N GLN A 752 19.36 2.06 6.80
CA GLN A 752 19.44 0.70 6.23
C GLN A 752 18.10 0.13 5.77
N ASN A 753 17.00 0.56 6.38
CA ASN A 753 15.65 0.29 5.92
C ASN A 753 15.04 1.59 5.36
N ASP A 754 13.98 1.45 4.58
CA ASP A 754 13.13 2.58 4.17
C ASP A 754 12.09 2.94 5.25
N LEU A 755 11.13 3.83 4.92
CA LEU A 755 10.03 4.18 5.81
C LEU A 755 9.11 2.98 6.11
N SER A 756 8.93 2.05 5.18
CA SER A 756 8.05 0.87 5.33
C SER A 756 8.69 -0.28 6.13
N GLY A 757 9.99 -0.20 6.41
CA GLY A 757 10.77 -1.26 7.06
C GLY A 757 11.39 -2.27 6.10
N ALA A 758 11.30 -2.04 4.79
CA ALA A 758 12.00 -2.82 3.78
C ALA A 758 13.50 -2.48 3.78
N LEU A 759 14.35 -3.51 3.70
CA LEU A 759 15.81 -3.34 3.57
C LEU A 759 16.14 -2.58 2.28
N ARG A 760 17.03 -1.59 2.37
CA ARG A 760 17.53 -0.88 1.20
C ARG A 760 18.51 -1.75 0.41
N THR A 761 18.24 -1.91 -0.87
CA THR A 761 18.97 -2.81 -1.76
C THR A 761 20.06 -2.05 -2.52
N PRO A 762 21.35 -2.43 -2.39
CA PRO A 762 22.39 -1.92 -3.28
C PRO A 762 22.32 -2.69 -4.61
N ASN A 763 21.51 -2.22 -5.56
CA ASN A 763 21.30 -2.89 -6.85
C ASN A 763 22.56 -2.86 -7.73
N VAL A 764 23.44 -3.86 -7.54
CA VAL A 764 24.50 -4.20 -8.49
C VAL A 764 23.91 -4.86 -9.75
N ALA A 765 24.56 -4.63 -10.89
CA ALA A 765 24.11 -5.12 -12.20
C ALA A 765 23.97 -6.66 -12.28
N PRO A 766 23.05 -7.20 -13.10
CA PRO A 766 22.35 -6.54 -14.20
C PRO A 766 20.81 -6.51 -14.09
N ALA A 767 20.30 -5.42 -13.49
CA ALA A 767 18.99 -4.83 -13.76
C ALA A 767 19.23 -3.32 -14.02
N PRO A 768 18.29 -2.53 -14.61
CA PRO A 768 18.63 -1.24 -15.26
C PRO A 768 18.92 -0.06 -14.31
N VAL A 769 20.00 -0.17 -13.53
CA VAL A 769 20.61 0.96 -12.81
C VAL A 769 21.45 1.83 -13.76
N PRO A 770 21.39 3.17 -13.66
CA PRO A 770 22.18 4.06 -14.52
C PRO A 770 23.70 3.83 -14.38
N ALA A 771 24.42 3.89 -15.49
CA ALA A 771 25.86 3.61 -15.54
C ALA A 771 26.66 4.48 -14.56
N GLY A 772 27.43 3.82 -13.68
CA GLY A 772 28.24 4.47 -12.64
C GLY A 772 27.51 4.72 -11.30
N SER A 773 26.20 4.48 -11.21
CA SER A 773 25.45 4.59 -9.95
C SER A 773 25.58 3.36 -9.05
N PHE A 774 25.35 3.52 -7.74
CA PHE A 774 25.52 2.45 -6.73
C PHE A 774 24.23 1.71 -6.36
N GLY A 775 23.13 1.93 -7.12
CA GLY A 775 21.94 1.10 -7.08
C GLY A 775 20.99 1.27 -5.89
N TYR A 776 21.24 2.19 -4.96
CA TYR A 776 20.28 2.50 -3.88
C TYR A 776 19.03 3.17 -4.43
N SER A 777 17.88 2.93 -3.79
CA SER A 777 16.66 3.69 -4.02
C SER A 777 16.76 5.14 -3.48
N ILE A 778 16.13 6.09 -4.18
CA ILE A 778 16.13 7.51 -3.85
C ILE A 778 14.77 7.89 -3.24
N GLY A 779 14.77 8.51 -2.06
CA GLY A 779 13.58 8.93 -1.31
C GLY A 779 13.18 8.00 -0.16
N ALA A 780 12.06 8.32 0.48
CA ALA A 780 11.61 7.70 1.74
C ALA A 780 11.27 6.21 1.64
N PHE A 781 11.01 5.71 0.43
CA PHE A 781 10.62 4.33 0.17
C PHE A 781 11.74 3.56 -0.55
N GLU A 782 11.74 2.24 -0.41
CA GLU A 782 12.52 1.36 -1.27
C GLU A 782 11.70 1.03 -2.52
N TYR A 783 12.34 1.06 -3.69
CA TYR A 783 11.71 0.68 -4.95
C TYR A 783 12.28 -0.65 -5.44
N ASN A 784 11.45 -1.70 -5.46
CA ASN A 784 11.83 -3.04 -5.91
C ASN A 784 11.15 -3.41 -7.24
N GLY A 785 10.64 -2.41 -7.98
CA GLY A 785 9.92 -2.60 -9.25
C GLY A 785 10.82 -2.49 -10.47
N GLY A 786 10.32 -3.00 -11.61
CA GLY A 786 10.89 -2.68 -12.91
C GLY A 786 10.44 -1.29 -13.38
N CYS A 787 11.38 -0.49 -13.86
CA CYS A 787 11.19 0.86 -14.39
C CYS A 787 11.51 0.90 -15.92
N PRO A 788 10.90 1.84 -16.67
CA PRO A 788 11.20 2.08 -18.08
C PRO A 788 12.54 2.80 -18.34
#